data_AF-A0A812IRA1-F1
#
_entry.id   AF-A0A812IRA1-F1
#
_cell.length_a   1.000
_cell.length_b   1.000
_cell.length_c   1.000
_cell.angle_alpha   90.00
_cell.angle_beta   90.00
_cell.angle_gamma   90.00
#
_symmetry.space_group_name_H-M   'P 1'
#
loop_
_entity.id
_entity.type
_entity.pdbx_description
1 polymer ?
#
loop_
_entity_poly.entity_id
_entity_poly.type
_entity_poly.pdbx_seq_one_letter_code
_entity_poly.pdbx_strand_id
1 'polypeptide(L)'
;MSADHEARKELGFDPDALREKYRIERDKRLREDGNEQYVEVKGQFSHYVEDPYITDRIQREPLTDEVDVAIIGGGFGGLLAGVRLRQAGVANIRMIEKGDEFGGTWYWNRYPGAACDIESYVYLPLLEETGYIPPKKYVEGADIMAYSQQIAKQWNLYDDVCFQTEVQELRWDEAAQRWIIKTNQGDAMKARFVISSNGPLNRPKLPGIEGIDSYQGHTFHTSRWDYAYTGGDAHGNLTGLKDKRVGIIGTGATAVQCVPHLGAAAKELFVFQRTPSSIDERNDKPTDEEWVKSLKPNWHQERMDNFNTLVSGGVTDEDLVNDGWTEIIRNLLLMIRNEDEPDMSMEAIMEKMELADFQKMESIRSRVEAVIEDPETAEHLKPYYRQFCKRPCFHDDYLPTFNRENVHLIDTEGRGIDRITPKGIVANGVEYELDCIIFGTGFEVGTEYTRRCGYDTYGREGKSLSQHWADGARTYHGLHSSGFPNSFMMGTLQTAFTANYPHSLNEQAKHIAYIVNQCMEGNHQVVEATADAEQEWVDTIISLARMNEKFLADCTPGYYNNEGKPTERSQQNTSYGAGPVAFFKMLEDWRAEGMMSMNMNLYGHDGQWLMVDCGVTFARPGAIEPHVQMADPAFIADQQDNLTGLLITHAHEDHIGAVAHLWPQLRCPVYLTAFSAAILRRKLAEHNLLDEVPLHVIAPGSHLQLGEFDIQWLNLTHSTPQSQALWIQTKAGSILHTGDWKIDLDPVVGPPIIPAEFAALADEGVLAMVCDSTNALNPGHSISEGDLFEGLKTLIADAPGRVVVGCFGSNIARLHTLVSVAFHTGRYAGVLGRSLNNYLQAARQARLWDKSLSIIDASHLGYLPPEEVLAIATGSQGESGAALSRLAADTHPDLSLQSGDTVILSARVIPGNEVALSALLDRLRQRGVHVVSDESLNFPIHASGHPCQDELTDMYSWVQPKFAIPVHGEAQHMAANAEIAQRSGVSRSFTGENGDLFMLAPVPGMRRGFAGVGRLGFDRGRLTKI
;
A
#
# COMPACT_ATOMS: atom_id res chain seq x y z
N MET A 1 -4.61 40.37 36.82
CA MET A 1 -3.79 39.83 35.72
C MET A 1 -4.44 38.51 35.37
N SER A 2 -4.96 38.36 34.14
CA SER A 2 -5.78 37.20 33.76
C SER A 2 -4.91 35.95 33.57
N ALA A 3 -5.52 34.77 33.73
CA ALA A 3 -4.89 33.47 33.49
C ALA A 3 -4.21 33.36 32.10
N ASP A 4 -4.74 34.09 31.11
CA ASP A 4 -4.17 34.20 29.76
C ASP A 4 -2.76 34.85 29.74
N HIS A 5 -2.45 35.75 30.69
CA HIS A 5 -1.12 36.36 30.79
C HIS A 5 -0.08 35.45 31.48
N GLU A 6 -0.52 34.53 32.34
CA GLU A 6 0.35 33.52 32.96
C GLU A 6 0.65 32.37 31.99
N ALA A 7 -0.34 31.87 31.25
CA ALA A 7 -0.17 30.83 30.24
C ALA A 7 0.77 31.25 29.10
N ARG A 8 0.68 32.52 28.63
CA ARG A 8 1.61 33.08 27.62
C ARG A 8 3.06 33.18 28.11
N LYS A 9 3.28 33.22 29.43
CA LYS A 9 4.62 33.31 30.03
C LYS A 9 5.34 31.95 30.06
N GLU A 10 4.60 30.85 30.06
CA GLU A 10 5.16 29.49 30.05
C GLU A 10 5.67 29.06 28.66
N LEU A 11 5.11 29.60 27.57
CA LEU A 11 5.49 29.22 26.20
C LEU A 11 6.77 29.88 25.68
N GLY A 12 7.18 31.03 26.23
CA GLY A 12 8.35 31.79 25.77
C GLY A 12 8.15 32.63 24.49
N PHE A 13 6.97 32.57 23.86
CA PHE A 13 6.56 33.40 22.71
C PHE A 13 5.05 33.71 22.76
N ASP A 14 4.60 34.67 21.93
CA ASP A 14 3.17 35.00 21.75
C ASP A 14 2.62 34.34 20.47
N PRO A 15 1.75 33.31 20.58
CA PRO A 15 1.20 32.60 19.42
C PRO A 15 0.41 33.51 18.47
N ASP A 16 -0.32 34.50 18.98
CA ASP A 16 -1.13 35.40 18.14
C ASP A 16 -0.25 36.34 17.33
N ALA A 17 0.83 36.84 17.95
CA ALA A 17 1.82 37.66 17.26
C ALA A 17 2.57 36.86 16.17
N LEU A 18 2.86 35.58 16.42
CA LEU A 18 3.48 34.69 15.42
C LEU A 18 2.54 34.39 14.25
N ARG A 19 1.26 34.08 14.51
CA ARG A 19 0.24 33.91 13.47
C ARG A 19 0.19 35.13 12.56
N GLU A 20 0.15 36.33 13.14
CA GLU A 20 0.13 37.58 12.38
C GLU A 20 1.41 37.79 11.57
N LYS A 21 2.58 37.57 12.18
CA LYS A 21 3.87 37.67 11.49
C LYS A 21 3.95 36.70 10.31
N TYR A 22 3.52 35.45 10.48
CA TYR A 22 3.50 34.46 9.40
C TYR A 22 2.56 34.89 8.27
N ARG A 23 1.38 35.43 8.60
CA ARG A 23 0.45 35.99 7.62
C ARG A 23 1.07 37.13 6.82
N ILE A 24 1.70 38.09 7.49
CA ILE A 24 2.38 39.23 6.85
C ILE A 24 3.48 38.72 5.89
N GLU A 25 4.30 37.77 6.33
CA GLU A 25 5.39 37.22 5.52
C GLU A 25 4.87 36.39 4.33
N ARG A 26 3.75 35.69 4.48
CA ARG A 26 3.04 35.06 3.36
C ARG A 26 2.57 36.10 2.35
N ASP A 27 1.85 37.12 2.81
CA ASP A 27 1.17 38.07 1.93
C ASP A 27 2.14 38.94 1.13
N LYS A 28 3.34 39.22 1.67
CA LYS A 28 4.45 39.86 0.93
C LYS A 28 4.85 39.12 -0.37
N ARG A 29 4.58 37.81 -0.44
CA ARG A 29 5.13 36.89 -1.44
C ARG A 29 4.06 36.32 -2.38
N LEU A 30 2.78 36.57 -2.11
CA LEU A 30 1.68 36.17 -2.99
C LEU A 30 1.77 36.96 -4.30
N ARG A 31 1.69 36.25 -5.44
CA ARG A 31 1.69 36.86 -6.77
C ARG A 31 0.51 36.38 -7.60
N GLU A 32 -0.04 37.29 -8.41
CA GLU A 32 -1.16 36.99 -9.31
C GLU A 32 -0.77 36.08 -10.48
N ASP A 33 0.51 35.90 -10.80
CA ASP A 33 0.97 35.06 -11.92
C ASP A 33 1.27 33.59 -11.51
N GLY A 34 1.38 33.25 -10.21
CA GLY A 34 1.52 31.86 -9.76
C GLY A 34 2.66 31.10 -10.45
N ASN A 35 2.41 29.94 -11.06
CA ASN A 35 3.45 29.22 -11.83
C ASN A 35 3.90 29.94 -13.11
N GLU A 36 3.15 30.92 -13.63
CA GLU A 36 3.49 31.66 -14.85
C GLU A 36 4.62 32.67 -14.62
N GLN A 37 5.03 32.90 -13.37
CA GLN A 37 6.22 33.69 -13.03
C GLN A 37 7.54 33.02 -13.49
N TYR A 38 7.49 31.82 -14.05
CA TYR A 38 8.64 31.02 -14.48
C TYR A 38 8.62 30.77 -15.99
N VAL A 39 9.80 30.83 -16.61
CA VAL A 39 9.94 30.69 -18.06
C VAL A 39 10.31 29.24 -18.39
N GLU A 40 9.63 28.69 -19.39
CA GLU A 40 9.98 27.37 -19.92
C GLU A 40 11.35 27.42 -20.61
N VAL A 41 12.22 26.46 -20.30
CA VAL A 41 13.57 26.38 -20.85
C VAL A 41 13.55 25.87 -22.31
N LYS A 42 13.10 26.72 -23.23
CA LYS A 42 13.03 26.49 -24.68
C LYS A 42 13.67 27.63 -25.46
N GLY A 43 13.98 27.38 -26.74
CA GLY A 43 14.54 28.39 -27.64
C GLY A 43 15.88 28.91 -27.15
N GLN A 44 15.97 30.22 -26.89
CA GLN A 44 17.20 30.89 -26.42
C GLN A 44 17.72 30.39 -25.06
N PHE A 45 16.87 29.75 -24.26
CA PHE A 45 17.25 29.19 -22.95
C PHE A 45 17.65 27.70 -23.00
N SER A 46 17.61 27.07 -24.17
CA SER A 46 17.86 25.61 -24.32
C SER A 46 19.21 25.14 -23.75
N HIS A 47 20.24 25.99 -23.71
CA HIS A 47 21.54 25.65 -23.14
C HIS A 47 21.47 25.25 -21.64
N TYR A 48 20.46 25.71 -20.87
CA TYR A 48 20.29 25.34 -19.45
C TYR A 48 19.81 23.90 -19.23
N VAL A 49 19.39 23.18 -20.28
CA VAL A 49 19.00 21.76 -20.21
C VAL A 49 19.98 20.83 -20.91
N GLU A 50 21.02 21.38 -21.54
CA GLU A 50 22.12 20.61 -22.10
C GLU A 50 22.90 19.88 -20.99
N ASP A 51 23.57 18.80 -21.36
CA ASP A 51 24.39 18.02 -20.45
C ASP A 51 25.85 18.48 -20.50
N PRO A 52 26.36 19.17 -19.46
CA PRO A 52 27.73 19.67 -19.45
C PRO A 52 28.77 18.56 -19.18
N TYR A 53 28.34 17.34 -18.83
CA TYR A 53 29.25 16.27 -18.43
C TYR A 53 29.64 15.35 -19.60
N ILE A 54 28.91 15.42 -20.72
CA ILE A 54 29.22 14.63 -21.92
C ILE A 54 30.51 15.13 -22.56
N THR A 55 31.57 14.33 -22.44
CA THR A 55 32.84 14.57 -23.15
C THR A 55 32.82 13.99 -24.56
N ASP A 56 32.18 12.83 -24.73
CA ASP A 56 32.16 12.07 -25.97
C ASP A 56 30.71 11.76 -26.39
N ARG A 57 30.29 12.27 -27.55
CA ARG A 57 28.95 11.98 -28.07
C ARG A 57 28.89 10.59 -28.70
N ILE A 58 27.96 9.77 -28.23
CA ILE A 58 27.71 8.43 -28.79
C ILE A 58 27.09 8.59 -30.19
N GLN A 59 27.76 8.02 -31.19
CA GLN A 59 27.18 7.83 -32.52
C GLN A 59 26.88 6.34 -32.69
N ARG A 60 25.59 6.02 -32.88
CA ARG A 60 25.11 4.66 -33.17
C ARG A 60 24.04 4.72 -34.25
N GLU A 61 23.83 3.60 -34.93
CA GLU A 61 22.69 3.46 -35.85
C GLU A 61 21.36 3.50 -35.05
N PRO A 62 20.28 4.01 -35.67
CA PRO A 62 18.96 3.97 -35.07
C PRO A 62 18.50 2.55 -34.73
N LEU A 63 17.95 2.38 -33.54
CA LEU A 63 17.46 1.11 -33.02
C LEU A 63 15.98 0.90 -33.39
N THR A 64 15.65 -0.32 -33.78
CA THR A 64 14.31 -0.76 -34.20
C THR A 64 13.94 -2.14 -33.66
N ASP A 65 14.71 -2.62 -32.68
CA ASP A 65 14.50 -3.91 -32.02
C ASP A 65 13.26 -3.91 -31.11
N GLU A 66 12.89 -5.10 -30.65
CA GLU A 66 11.73 -5.34 -29.78
C GLU A 66 12.17 -5.94 -28.44
N VAL A 67 11.69 -5.34 -27.35
CA VAL A 67 11.92 -5.80 -25.97
C VAL A 67 10.61 -6.11 -25.24
N ASP A 68 10.67 -6.88 -24.15
CA ASP A 68 9.48 -7.11 -23.32
C ASP A 68 9.13 -5.84 -22.53
N VAL A 69 10.13 -5.20 -21.90
CA VAL A 69 9.90 -4.00 -21.09
C VAL A 69 10.90 -2.89 -21.43
N ALA A 70 10.40 -1.70 -21.78
CA ALA A 70 11.22 -0.50 -21.85
C ALA A 70 11.06 0.34 -20.57
N ILE A 71 12.16 0.81 -20.01
CA ILE A 71 12.24 1.61 -18.79
C ILE A 71 12.86 2.96 -19.15
N ILE A 72 12.15 4.04 -18.87
CA ILE A 72 12.58 5.41 -19.21
C ILE A 72 13.09 6.08 -17.94
N GLY A 73 14.38 6.40 -17.93
CA GLY A 73 15.11 6.96 -16.79
C GLY A 73 16.10 5.95 -16.18
N GLY A 74 17.31 6.42 -15.91
CA GLY A 74 18.42 5.73 -15.26
C GLY A 74 18.71 6.24 -13.84
N GLY A 75 17.74 6.89 -13.20
CA GLY A 75 17.76 7.20 -11.77
C GLY A 75 17.31 6.03 -10.90
N PHE A 76 17.17 6.25 -9.58
CA PHE A 76 16.76 5.18 -8.66
C PHE A 76 15.46 4.49 -9.05
N GLY A 77 14.44 5.19 -9.55
CA GLY A 77 13.20 4.55 -9.98
C GLY A 77 13.39 3.58 -11.13
N GLY A 78 14.18 3.95 -12.15
CA GLY A 78 14.53 3.06 -13.26
C GLY A 78 15.42 1.90 -12.83
N LEU A 79 16.42 2.15 -11.97
CA LEU A 79 17.27 1.10 -11.39
C LEU A 79 16.43 0.10 -10.58
N LEU A 80 15.54 0.57 -9.72
CA LEU A 80 14.66 -0.28 -8.92
C LEU A 80 13.71 -1.09 -9.80
N ALA A 81 13.11 -0.47 -10.83
CA ALA A 81 12.29 -1.19 -11.80
C ALA A 81 13.09 -2.29 -12.50
N GLY A 82 14.29 -1.99 -12.99
CA GLY A 82 15.20 -2.96 -13.62
C GLY A 82 15.55 -4.11 -12.68
N VAL A 83 15.93 -3.82 -11.43
CA VAL A 83 16.26 -4.82 -10.41
C VAL A 83 15.06 -5.71 -10.08
N ARG A 84 13.87 -5.14 -9.81
CA ARG A 84 12.68 -5.93 -9.47
C ARG A 84 12.18 -6.77 -10.64
N LEU A 85 12.30 -6.28 -11.88
CA LEU A 85 12.02 -7.06 -13.08
C LEU A 85 13.00 -8.23 -13.26
N ARG A 86 14.30 -8.01 -13.04
CA ARG A 86 15.31 -9.08 -13.05
C ARG A 86 15.02 -10.15 -11.99
N GLN A 87 14.65 -9.73 -10.78
CA GLN A 87 14.25 -10.64 -9.69
C GLN A 87 12.97 -11.43 -10.04
N ALA A 88 12.04 -10.83 -10.78
CA ALA A 88 10.86 -11.48 -11.32
C ALA A 88 11.14 -12.35 -12.57
N GLY A 89 12.41 -12.52 -12.98
CA GLY A 89 12.77 -13.37 -14.12
C GLY A 89 12.60 -12.72 -15.50
N VAL A 90 12.30 -11.42 -15.58
CA VAL A 90 12.20 -10.69 -16.85
C VAL A 90 13.61 -10.38 -17.37
N ALA A 91 13.99 -11.04 -18.47
CA ALA A 91 15.33 -10.93 -19.06
C ALA A 91 15.44 -9.85 -20.15
N ASN A 92 14.42 -9.69 -21.00
CA ASN A 92 14.50 -8.80 -22.17
C ASN A 92 13.98 -7.39 -21.83
N ILE A 93 14.86 -6.52 -21.31
CA ILE A 93 14.51 -5.13 -20.96
C ILE A 93 15.34 -4.14 -21.78
N ARG A 94 14.88 -2.89 -21.89
CA ARG A 94 15.61 -1.76 -22.45
C ARG A 94 15.53 -0.59 -21.49
N MET A 95 16.66 -0.06 -21.04
CA MET A 95 16.70 1.20 -20.30
C MET A 95 17.05 2.36 -21.24
N ILE A 96 16.43 3.52 -21.07
CA ILE A 96 16.68 4.72 -21.89
C ILE A 96 16.98 5.89 -20.96
N GLU A 97 18.19 6.45 -21.05
CA GLU A 97 18.67 7.54 -20.19
C GLU A 97 19.27 8.66 -21.05
N LYS A 98 18.92 9.90 -20.69
CA LYS A 98 19.39 11.11 -21.38
C LYS A 98 20.84 11.44 -21.02
N GLY A 99 21.25 11.22 -19.78
CA GLY A 99 22.63 11.34 -19.33
C GLY A 99 23.54 10.30 -19.96
N ASP A 100 24.85 10.46 -19.77
CA ASP A 100 25.85 9.48 -20.19
C ASP A 100 26.12 8.37 -19.17
N GLU A 101 25.46 8.40 -18.02
CA GLU A 101 25.64 7.45 -16.92
C GLU A 101 24.38 7.33 -16.03
N PHE A 102 24.25 6.23 -15.28
CA PHE A 102 23.23 6.03 -14.27
C PHE A 102 23.39 7.00 -13.09
N GLY A 103 22.26 7.29 -12.42
CA GLY A 103 22.20 8.08 -11.19
C GLY A 103 21.07 9.09 -11.15
N GLY A 104 20.49 9.44 -12.30
CA GLY A 104 19.36 10.39 -12.40
C GLY A 104 19.66 11.70 -11.68
N THR A 105 18.92 12.01 -10.60
CA THR A 105 19.19 13.19 -9.75
C THR A 105 20.67 13.37 -9.41
N TRP A 106 21.35 12.28 -9.05
CA TRP A 106 22.76 12.29 -8.60
C TRP A 106 23.75 12.36 -9.75
N TYR A 107 23.31 12.01 -10.97
CA TYR A 107 24.05 12.29 -12.19
C TYR A 107 24.01 13.78 -12.55
N TRP A 108 22.82 14.40 -12.48
CA TRP A 108 22.62 15.78 -12.92
C TRP A 108 23.15 16.80 -11.90
N ASN A 109 22.79 16.63 -10.62
CA ASN A 109 23.08 17.58 -9.55
C ASN A 109 24.46 17.35 -8.94
N ARG A 110 25.50 17.69 -9.71
CA ARG A 110 26.89 17.61 -9.27
C ARG A 110 27.41 18.91 -8.69
N TYR A 111 26.55 19.80 -8.18
CA TYR A 111 27.02 21.04 -7.56
C TYR A 111 27.83 20.73 -6.28
N PRO A 112 28.76 21.61 -5.87
CA PRO A 112 29.63 21.37 -4.72
C PRO A 112 28.79 21.30 -3.43
N GLY A 113 29.00 20.24 -2.65
CA GLY A 113 28.26 19.99 -1.41
C GLY A 113 26.93 19.26 -1.57
N ALA A 114 26.55 18.87 -2.80
CA ALA A 114 25.36 18.06 -3.04
C ALA A 114 25.38 16.79 -2.17
N ALA A 115 24.31 16.54 -1.42
CA ALA A 115 24.21 15.38 -0.52
C ALA A 115 22.75 15.05 -0.17
N CYS A 116 22.47 13.83 0.29
CA CYS A 116 21.13 13.44 0.75
C CYS A 116 20.78 14.10 2.09
N ASP A 117 19.54 14.57 2.24
CA ASP A 117 19.02 15.16 3.48
C ASP A 117 18.26 14.15 4.35
N ILE A 118 18.09 12.92 3.85
CA ILE A 118 17.57 11.76 4.57
C ILE A 118 18.77 10.87 4.92
N GLU A 119 18.72 10.23 6.09
CA GLU A 119 19.75 9.30 6.52
C GLU A 119 20.06 8.24 5.44
N SER A 120 21.33 8.04 5.14
CA SER A 120 21.83 7.18 4.07
C SER A 120 21.35 5.73 4.20
N TYR A 121 21.20 5.23 5.44
CA TYR A 121 20.76 3.87 5.76
C TYR A 121 19.28 3.60 5.45
N VAL A 122 18.49 4.64 5.17
CA VAL A 122 17.09 4.51 4.71
C VAL A 122 16.90 5.10 3.31
N TYR A 123 17.67 6.11 2.93
CA TYR A 123 17.56 6.76 1.62
C TYR A 123 18.08 5.91 0.47
N LEU A 124 19.23 5.25 0.66
CA LEU A 124 19.84 4.44 -0.38
C LEU A 124 19.08 3.11 -0.51
N PRO A 125 18.55 2.77 -1.69
CA PRO A 125 17.80 1.53 -1.84
C PRO A 125 18.75 0.34 -1.92
N LEU A 126 18.25 -0.87 -1.66
CA LEU A 126 18.97 -2.14 -1.85
C LEU A 126 20.23 -2.37 -0.99
N LEU A 127 20.38 -1.69 0.15
CA LEU A 127 21.60 -1.81 0.98
C LEU A 127 21.87 -3.25 1.43
N GLU A 128 20.84 -3.94 1.90
CA GLU A 128 20.95 -5.33 2.33
C GLU A 128 21.21 -6.27 1.13
N GLU A 129 20.53 -6.07 0.00
CA GLU A 129 20.73 -6.87 -1.21
C GLU A 129 22.12 -6.67 -1.87
N THR A 130 22.71 -5.48 -1.73
CA THR A 130 24.05 -5.17 -2.25
C THR A 130 25.17 -5.50 -1.26
N GLY A 131 24.84 -5.62 0.03
CA GLY A 131 25.82 -5.67 1.12
C GLY A 131 26.57 -4.35 1.32
N TYR A 132 26.11 -3.26 0.72
CA TYR A 132 26.73 -1.95 0.88
C TYR A 132 26.35 -1.32 2.22
N ILE A 133 27.34 -0.88 2.98
CA ILE A 133 27.16 -0.11 4.20
C ILE A 133 27.64 1.31 3.91
N PRO A 134 26.75 2.32 3.92
CA PRO A 134 27.14 3.71 3.74
C PRO A 134 28.19 4.10 4.79
N PRO A 135 29.19 4.95 4.46
CA PRO A 135 30.29 5.27 5.37
C PRO A 135 29.93 6.29 6.46
N LYS A 136 28.79 6.98 6.32
CA LYS A 136 28.30 7.99 7.26
C LYS A 136 26.80 8.22 7.14
N LYS A 137 26.24 8.95 8.11
CA LYS A 137 24.81 9.21 8.25
C LYS A 137 24.21 9.94 7.05
N TYR A 138 24.90 10.91 6.46
CA TYR A 138 24.48 11.55 5.21
C TYR A 138 25.60 11.54 4.18
N VAL A 139 25.35 10.95 3.02
CA VAL A 139 26.36 10.76 1.97
C VAL A 139 26.27 11.81 0.88
N GLU A 140 27.42 12.17 0.31
CA GLU A 140 27.58 13.12 -0.78
C GLU A 140 27.03 12.55 -2.10
N GLY A 141 26.56 13.42 -2.98
CA GLY A 141 25.96 13.06 -4.26
C GLY A 141 26.89 12.26 -5.16
N ALA A 142 28.20 12.50 -5.11
CA ALA A 142 29.19 11.72 -5.85
C ALA A 142 29.21 10.24 -5.41
N ASP A 143 29.14 9.99 -4.10
CA ASP A 143 29.09 8.62 -3.56
C ASP A 143 27.75 7.95 -3.87
N ILE A 144 26.64 8.71 -3.86
CA ILE A 144 25.32 8.19 -4.25
C ILE A 144 25.28 7.82 -5.74
N MET A 145 25.93 8.62 -6.59
CA MET A 145 26.08 8.30 -8.02
C MET A 145 26.93 7.03 -8.20
N ALA A 146 28.06 6.91 -7.50
CA ALA A 146 28.88 5.70 -7.52
C ALA A 146 28.10 4.46 -7.06
N TYR A 147 27.28 4.59 -6.01
CA TYR A 147 26.40 3.52 -5.54
C TYR A 147 25.32 3.15 -6.56
N SER A 148 24.75 4.13 -7.27
CA SER A 148 23.79 3.89 -8.36
C SER A 148 24.42 3.05 -9.48
N GLN A 149 25.67 3.32 -9.82
CA GLN A 149 26.44 2.52 -10.78
C GLN A 149 26.74 1.11 -10.26
N GLN A 150 26.99 0.95 -8.96
CA GLN A 150 27.19 -0.36 -8.34
C GLN A 150 25.92 -1.22 -8.45
N ILE A 151 24.74 -0.66 -8.17
CA ILE A 151 23.46 -1.34 -8.39
C ILE A 151 23.35 -1.79 -9.85
N ALA A 152 23.57 -0.88 -10.80
CA ALA A 152 23.49 -1.22 -12.22
C ALA A 152 24.45 -2.35 -12.63
N LYS A 153 25.67 -2.39 -12.08
CA LYS A 153 26.63 -3.48 -12.31
C LYS A 153 26.16 -4.81 -11.72
N GLN A 154 25.68 -4.81 -10.48
CA GLN A 154 25.30 -6.03 -9.76
C GLN A 154 24.15 -6.79 -10.45
N TRP A 155 23.23 -6.08 -11.11
CA TRP A 155 22.13 -6.67 -11.88
C TRP A 155 22.30 -6.62 -13.41
N ASN A 156 23.52 -6.37 -13.88
CA ASN A 156 23.89 -6.32 -15.32
C ASN A 156 23.03 -5.37 -16.18
N LEU A 157 22.63 -4.22 -15.63
CA LEU A 157 21.74 -3.27 -16.33
C LEU A 157 22.46 -2.44 -17.41
N TYR A 158 23.80 -2.42 -17.42
CA TYR A 158 24.58 -1.72 -18.45
C TYR A 158 24.45 -2.36 -19.84
N ASP A 159 24.12 -3.64 -19.91
CA ASP A 159 23.96 -4.34 -21.19
C ASP A 159 22.66 -3.91 -21.91
N ASP A 160 21.70 -3.37 -21.16
CA ASP A 160 20.34 -3.06 -21.63
C ASP A 160 20.09 -1.55 -21.80
N VAL A 161 21.08 -0.68 -21.51
CA VAL A 161 20.86 0.77 -21.46
C VAL A 161 21.28 1.49 -22.73
N CYS A 162 20.47 2.48 -23.13
CA CYS A 162 20.80 3.50 -24.13
C CYS A 162 21.02 4.83 -23.44
N PHE A 163 22.28 5.18 -23.22
CA PHE A 163 22.70 6.51 -22.76
C PHE A 163 22.63 7.56 -23.87
N GLN A 164 22.71 8.83 -23.49
CA GLN A 164 22.63 9.98 -24.40
C GLN A 164 21.40 9.93 -25.32
N THR A 165 20.31 9.34 -24.82
CA THR A 165 19.11 9.03 -25.59
C THR A 165 17.89 9.61 -24.86
N GLU A 166 17.22 10.56 -25.48
CA GLU A 166 16.02 11.22 -24.97
C GLU A 166 14.79 10.73 -25.76
N VAL A 167 13.78 10.22 -25.05
CA VAL A 167 12.49 9.84 -25.64
C VAL A 167 11.75 11.09 -26.09
N GLN A 168 11.21 11.06 -27.31
CA GLN A 168 10.45 12.15 -27.92
C GLN A 168 8.97 11.81 -28.12
N GLU A 169 8.63 10.52 -28.25
CA GLU A 169 7.25 10.05 -28.42
C GLU A 169 7.13 8.60 -27.94
N LEU A 170 6.04 8.29 -27.23
CA LEU A 170 5.55 6.94 -27.01
C LEU A 170 4.21 6.77 -27.72
N ARG A 171 4.06 5.74 -28.54
CA ARG A 171 2.82 5.51 -29.30
C ARG A 171 2.39 4.06 -29.25
N TRP A 172 1.18 3.80 -28.81
CA TRP A 172 0.59 2.47 -28.85
C TRP A 172 0.21 2.10 -30.29
N ASP A 173 0.66 0.93 -30.72
CA ASP A 173 0.23 0.28 -31.96
C ASP A 173 -0.76 -0.84 -31.63
N GLU A 174 -2.03 -0.62 -31.99
CA GLU A 174 -3.13 -1.54 -31.69
C GLU A 174 -2.98 -2.89 -32.40
N ALA A 175 -2.43 -2.89 -33.62
CA ALA A 175 -2.29 -4.12 -34.40
C ALA A 175 -1.12 -4.98 -33.91
N ALA A 176 -0.03 -4.34 -33.50
CA ALA A 176 1.13 -5.02 -32.94
C ALA A 176 0.98 -5.34 -31.45
N GLN A 177 0.09 -4.66 -30.74
CA GLN A 177 0.01 -4.67 -29.27
C GLN A 177 1.38 -4.33 -28.65
N ARG A 178 2.01 -3.28 -29.18
CA ARG A 178 3.33 -2.79 -28.77
C ARG A 178 3.34 -1.27 -28.69
N TRP A 179 4.16 -0.76 -27.78
CA TRP A 179 4.59 0.62 -27.78
C TRP A 179 5.71 0.84 -28.79
N ILE A 180 5.57 1.84 -29.63
CA ILE A 180 6.62 2.39 -30.50
C ILE A 180 7.27 3.57 -29.78
N ILE A 181 8.59 3.50 -29.61
CA ILE A 181 9.38 4.46 -28.83
C ILE A 181 10.31 5.22 -29.79
N LYS A 182 10.09 6.53 -29.95
CA LYS A 182 10.95 7.40 -30.76
C LYS A 182 11.88 8.22 -29.88
N THR A 183 13.11 8.41 -30.33
CA THR A 183 14.15 9.13 -29.58
C THR A 183 14.86 10.19 -30.42
N ASN A 184 15.65 11.03 -29.77
CA ASN A 184 16.55 12.00 -30.43
C ASN A 184 17.65 11.36 -31.29
N GLN A 185 17.87 10.05 -31.21
CA GLN A 185 18.83 9.29 -32.04
C GLN A 185 18.17 8.70 -33.30
N GLY A 186 16.89 9.00 -33.56
CA GLY A 186 16.13 8.49 -34.70
C GLY A 186 15.56 7.08 -34.50
N ASP A 187 15.57 6.57 -33.26
CA ASP A 187 15.08 5.23 -32.95
C ASP A 187 13.57 5.08 -33.21
N ALA A 188 13.14 3.84 -33.41
CA ALA A 188 11.74 3.42 -33.42
C ALA A 188 11.63 2.01 -32.79
N MET A 189 12.10 1.89 -31.55
CA MET A 189 12.11 0.63 -30.78
C MET A 189 10.68 0.19 -30.46
N LYS A 190 10.49 -1.11 -30.25
CA LYS A 190 9.20 -1.69 -29.83
C LYS A 190 9.31 -2.25 -28.42
N ALA A 191 8.28 -2.04 -27.60
CA ALA A 191 8.20 -2.65 -26.28
C ALA A 191 6.79 -3.17 -25.99
N ARG A 192 6.67 -4.32 -25.33
CA ARG A 192 5.36 -4.80 -24.86
C ARG A 192 4.86 -3.95 -23.69
N PHE A 193 5.71 -3.68 -22.70
CA PHE A 193 5.45 -2.81 -21.56
C PHE A 193 6.38 -1.60 -21.55
N VAL A 194 5.90 -0.47 -21.05
CA VAL A 194 6.72 0.73 -20.83
C VAL A 194 6.58 1.20 -19.39
N ILE A 195 7.69 1.49 -18.73
CA ILE A 195 7.75 2.06 -17.38
C ILE A 195 8.40 3.43 -17.47
N SER A 196 7.63 4.48 -17.18
CA SER A 196 8.11 5.86 -17.17
C SER A 196 8.54 6.28 -15.77
N SER A 197 9.84 6.53 -15.58
CA SER A 197 10.46 6.92 -14.30
C SER A 197 11.29 8.20 -14.43
N ASN A 198 10.70 9.23 -15.03
CA ASN A 198 11.40 10.47 -15.42
C ASN A 198 11.85 11.34 -14.23
N GLY A 199 11.28 11.10 -13.03
CA GLY A 199 11.57 11.85 -11.80
C GLY A 199 10.84 13.21 -11.72
N PRO A 200 10.39 13.65 -10.53
CA PRO A 200 9.58 14.86 -10.37
C PRO A 200 10.38 16.16 -10.38
N LEU A 201 11.71 16.10 -10.20
CA LEU A 201 12.62 17.24 -10.07
C LEU A 201 13.75 17.15 -11.11
N ASN A 202 13.39 17.16 -12.40
CA ASN A 202 14.33 16.94 -13.50
C ASN A 202 14.54 18.17 -14.41
N ARG A 203 13.51 19.01 -14.58
CA ARG A 203 13.53 20.20 -15.44
C ARG A 203 13.89 21.44 -14.64
N PRO A 204 15.05 22.07 -14.91
CA PRO A 204 15.47 23.31 -14.25
C PRO A 204 14.41 24.39 -14.41
N LYS A 205 14.16 25.13 -13.32
CA LYS A 205 13.17 26.20 -13.28
C LYS A 205 13.89 27.55 -13.38
N LEU A 206 13.75 28.25 -14.50
CA LEU A 206 14.29 29.60 -14.65
C LEU A 206 13.23 30.65 -14.24
N PRO A 207 13.60 31.67 -13.47
CA PRO A 207 12.67 32.72 -13.11
C PRO A 207 12.42 33.64 -14.32
N GLY A 208 11.16 34.05 -14.53
CA GLY A 208 10.76 34.93 -15.63
C GLY A 208 11.11 36.39 -15.37
N ILE A 209 12.41 36.67 -15.30
CA ILE A 209 12.95 37.96 -14.88
C ILE A 209 13.27 38.82 -16.10
N GLU A 210 12.89 40.09 -16.04
CA GLU A 210 13.23 41.06 -17.08
C GLU A 210 14.75 41.10 -17.30
N GLY A 211 15.19 41.00 -18.56
CA GLY A 211 16.59 41.12 -18.94
C GLY A 211 17.47 39.90 -18.65
N ILE A 212 16.89 38.74 -18.30
CA ILE A 212 17.63 37.48 -18.09
C ILE A 212 18.50 37.06 -19.29
N ASP A 213 18.12 37.46 -20.50
CA ASP A 213 18.83 37.23 -21.76
C ASP A 213 19.85 38.33 -22.11
N SER A 214 19.88 39.43 -21.35
CA SER A 214 20.73 40.59 -21.61
C SER A 214 22.09 40.55 -20.90
N TYR A 215 22.25 39.65 -19.92
CA TYR A 215 23.48 39.52 -19.14
C TYR A 215 24.66 39.06 -19.99
N GLN A 216 25.82 39.71 -19.81
CA GLN A 216 27.02 39.44 -20.61
C GLN A 216 28.06 38.58 -19.88
N GLY A 217 27.85 38.32 -18.58
CA GLY A 217 28.71 37.42 -17.80
C GLY A 217 28.32 35.95 -17.98
N HIS A 218 28.87 35.08 -17.13
CA HIS A 218 28.63 33.64 -17.22
C HIS A 218 27.43 33.21 -16.38
N THR A 219 26.63 32.25 -16.87
CA THR A 219 25.41 31.80 -16.19
C THR A 219 25.21 30.30 -16.32
N PHE A 220 24.78 29.66 -15.23
CA PHE A 220 24.37 28.26 -15.26
C PHE A 220 23.40 27.94 -14.11
N HIS A 221 22.68 26.83 -14.23
CA HIS A 221 21.79 26.32 -13.19
C HIS A 221 22.52 25.27 -12.35
N THR A 222 22.22 25.16 -11.06
CA THR A 222 22.92 24.23 -10.16
C THR A 222 22.81 22.75 -10.56
N SER A 223 21.74 22.37 -11.25
CA SER A 223 21.54 21.02 -11.81
C SER A 223 22.31 20.74 -13.10
N ARG A 224 23.08 21.70 -13.62
CA ARG A 224 23.98 21.64 -14.77
C ARG A 224 25.26 22.42 -14.43
N TRP A 225 25.97 21.95 -13.41
CA TRP A 225 27.10 22.70 -12.85
C TRP A 225 28.27 22.76 -13.84
N ASP A 226 28.78 23.96 -14.10
CA ASP A 226 29.90 24.18 -15.01
C ASP A 226 31.24 24.16 -14.26
N TYR A 227 31.87 22.99 -14.18
CA TYR A 227 33.21 22.82 -13.62
C TYR A 227 34.33 23.36 -14.53
N ALA A 228 34.08 23.52 -15.84
CA ALA A 228 35.07 24.15 -16.72
C ALA A 228 35.22 25.63 -16.39
N TYR A 229 34.14 26.30 -15.98
CA TYR A 229 34.18 27.68 -15.50
C TYR A 229 34.62 27.80 -14.03
N THR A 230 34.00 27.03 -13.14
CA THR A 230 34.22 27.17 -11.68
C THR A 230 35.53 26.55 -11.20
N GLY A 231 36.07 25.56 -11.92
CA GLY A 231 37.15 24.70 -11.44
C GLY A 231 36.72 23.84 -10.24
N GLY A 232 37.58 22.94 -9.78
CA GLY A 232 37.28 22.06 -8.65
C GLY A 232 36.34 20.90 -9.03
N ASP A 233 35.59 20.41 -8.05
CA ASP A 233 34.70 19.24 -8.18
C ASP A 233 33.52 19.28 -7.19
N ALA A 234 32.78 18.18 -7.06
CA ALA A 234 31.60 18.03 -6.19
C ALA A 234 31.90 18.23 -4.69
N HIS A 235 33.16 18.18 -4.29
CA HIS A 235 33.61 18.43 -2.91
C HIS A 235 34.10 19.87 -2.71
N GLY A 236 34.14 20.70 -3.76
CA GLY A 236 34.47 22.12 -3.71
C GLY A 236 35.78 22.47 -4.40
N ASN A 237 36.60 23.29 -3.73
CA ASN A 237 37.86 23.84 -4.28
C ASN A 237 37.69 24.53 -5.65
N LEU A 238 36.68 25.40 -5.74
CA LEU A 238 36.24 26.10 -6.95
C LEU A 238 37.26 27.20 -7.37
N THR A 239 38.46 26.77 -7.75
CA THR A 239 39.62 27.64 -7.95
C THR A 239 39.43 28.73 -9.01
N GLY A 240 38.51 28.54 -9.96
CA GLY A 240 38.16 29.50 -10.99
C GLY A 240 37.35 30.71 -10.47
N LEU A 241 36.89 30.68 -9.22
CA LEU A 241 36.06 31.74 -8.64
C LEU A 241 36.84 32.75 -7.77
N LYS A 242 38.14 32.52 -7.53
CA LYS A 242 38.96 33.31 -6.58
C LYS A 242 39.01 34.81 -6.86
N ASP A 243 38.85 35.22 -8.11
CA ASP A 243 38.85 36.62 -8.54
C ASP A 243 37.46 37.12 -8.97
N LYS A 244 36.41 36.30 -8.80
CA LYS A 244 35.07 36.54 -9.34
C LYS A 244 34.07 37.02 -8.30
N ARG A 245 33.21 37.95 -8.71
CA ARG A 245 31.96 38.32 -8.02
C ARG A 245 30.87 37.38 -8.50
N VAL A 246 30.36 36.55 -7.60
CA VAL A 246 29.38 35.51 -7.91
C VAL A 246 28.06 35.85 -7.26
N GLY A 247 26.97 35.81 -8.03
CA GLY A 247 25.61 35.90 -7.50
C GLY A 247 24.94 34.53 -7.54
N ILE A 248 24.24 34.15 -6.48
CA ILE A 248 23.34 32.98 -6.48
C ILE A 248 21.91 33.43 -6.19
N ILE A 249 20.98 33.02 -7.05
CA ILE A 249 19.54 33.31 -6.89
C ILE A 249 18.86 32.09 -6.29
N GLY A 250 18.23 32.27 -5.13
CA GLY A 250 17.50 31.22 -4.42
C GLY A 250 18.23 30.69 -3.20
N THR A 251 17.45 30.27 -2.21
CA THR A 251 17.91 29.87 -0.86
C THR A 251 17.29 28.55 -0.41
N GLY A 252 16.81 27.72 -1.35
CA GLY A 252 16.32 26.37 -1.05
C GLY A 252 17.46 25.38 -0.74
N ALA A 253 17.11 24.10 -0.52
CA ALA A 253 18.06 23.06 -0.13
C ALA A 253 19.35 23.00 -0.98
N THR A 254 19.24 23.18 -2.30
CA THR A 254 20.40 23.25 -3.20
C THR A 254 21.35 24.39 -2.84
N ALA A 255 20.83 25.61 -2.65
CA ALA A 255 21.64 26.76 -2.28
C ALA A 255 22.23 26.61 -0.88
N VAL A 256 21.46 26.05 0.06
CA VAL A 256 21.92 25.75 1.42
C VAL A 256 23.19 24.88 1.40
N GLN A 257 23.26 23.91 0.49
CA GLN A 257 24.42 23.03 0.34
C GLN A 257 25.60 23.68 -0.41
N CYS A 258 25.36 24.47 -1.46
CA CYS A 258 26.46 25.00 -2.28
C CYS A 258 27.02 26.36 -1.81
N VAL A 259 26.25 27.16 -1.07
CA VAL A 259 26.68 28.47 -0.55
C VAL A 259 27.95 28.39 0.30
N PRO A 260 28.14 27.42 1.22
CA PRO A 260 29.39 27.28 1.95
C PRO A 260 30.63 27.13 1.07
N HIS A 261 30.52 26.34 -0.01
CA HIS A 261 31.61 26.13 -0.96
C HIS A 261 31.87 27.38 -1.82
N LEU A 262 30.80 28.07 -2.24
CA LEU A 262 30.91 29.34 -2.97
C LEU A 262 31.54 30.44 -2.10
N GLY A 263 31.10 30.58 -0.85
CA GLY A 263 31.60 31.60 0.08
C GLY A 263 33.07 31.38 0.45
N ALA A 264 33.52 30.13 0.47
CA ALA A 264 34.93 29.79 0.67
C ALA A 264 35.82 30.09 -0.55
N ALA A 265 35.26 30.17 -1.76
CA ALA A 265 36.04 30.23 -3.00
C ALA A 265 35.94 31.55 -3.77
N ALA A 266 34.79 32.24 -3.74
CA ALA A 266 34.55 33.44 -4.51
C ALA A 266 35.26 34.68 -3.92
N LYS A 267 35.62 35.64 -4.78
CA LYS A 267 36.12 36.94 -4.31
C LYS A 267 35.03 37.68 -3.52
N GLU A 268 33.83 37.70 -4.06
CA GLU A 268 32.62 38.20 -3.40
C GLU A 268 31.48 37.25 -3.76
N LEU A 269 30.64 36.88 -2.79
CA LEU A 269 29.43 36.10 -2.99
C LEU A 269 28.21 36.92 -2.59
N PHE A 270 27.26 37.08 -3.51
CA PHE A 270 25.96 37.72 -3.27
C PHE A 270 24.86 36.67 -3.31
N VAL A 271 24.16 36.48 -2.17
CA VAL A 271 23.06 35.51 -2.03
C VAL A 271 21.73 36.26 -2.12
N PHE A 272 21.02 36.12 -3.24
CA PHE A 272 19.74 36.80 -3.46
C PHE A 272 18.59 35.96 -2.91
N GLN A 273 18.06 36.40 -1.76
CA GLN A 273 17.04 35.68 -1.01
C GLN A 273 15.66 36.30 -1.19
N ARG A 274 14.67 35.45 -1.50
CA ARG A 274 13.25 35.82 -1.47
C ARG A 274 12.56 35.34 -0.19
N THR A 275 12.86 34.11 0.20
CA THR A 275 12.32 33.51 1.42
C THR A 275 13.44 32.71 2.09
N PRO A 276 13.79 32.98 3.35
CA PRO A 276 14.76 32.17 4.08
C PRO A 276 14.26 30.73 4.27
N SER A 277 15.16 29.77 4.22
CA SER A 277 14.87 28.36 4.54
C SER A 277 14.95 28.11 6.05
N SER A 278 14.22 27.12 6.54
CA SER A 278 14.36 26.61 7.90
C SER A 278 15.61 25.75 8.00
N ILE A 279 16.66 26.27 8.65
CA ILE A 279 17.98 25.62 8.74
C ILE A 279 18.19 25.02 10.12
N ASP A 280 18.04 23.71 10.22
CA ASP A 280 18.27 22.94 11.45
C ASP A 280 19.59 22.15 11.38
N GLU A 281 19.99 21.53 12.49
CA GLU A 281 21.28 20.85 12.62
C GLU A 281 21.30 19.58 11.77
N ARG A 282 22.38 19.38 11.02
CA ARG A 282 22.55 18.14 10.27
C ARG A 282 23.08 17.03 11.16
N ASN A 283 24.03 17.35 12.04
CA ASN A 283 24.63 16.40 12.98
C ASN A 283 25.12 15.12 12.27
N ASP A 284 25.81 15.32 11.14
CA ASP A 284 26.39 14.22 10.34
C ASP A 284 27.48 13.49 11.15
N LYS A 285 27.57 12.17 10.99
CA LYS A 285 28.49 11.33 11.75
C LYS A 285 28.94 10.11 10.94
N PRO A 286 30.18 9.62 11.13
CA PRO A 286 30.63 8.36 10.58
C PRO A 286 29.73 7.19 11.01
N THR A 287 29.67 6.16 10.19
CA THR A 287 28.95 4.93 10.53
C THR A 287 29.66 4.18 11.66
N ASP A 288 28.88 3.73 12.64
CA ASP A 288 29.39 2.98 13.78
C ASP A 288 29.62 1.50 13.41
N GLU A 289 30.88 1.06 13.46
CA GLU A 289 31.26 -0.31 13.13
C GLU A 289 30.66 -1.36 14.07
N GLU A 290 30.44 -1.03 15.35
CA GLU A 290 29.84 -1.97 16.30
C GLU A 290 28.34 -2.12 16.05
N TRP A 291 27.65 -1.04 15.68
CA TRP A 291 26.27 -1.09 15.21
C TRP A 291 26.16 -1.97 13.95
N VAL A 292 27.04 -1.79 12.96
CA VAL A 292 27.04 -2.60 11.73
C VAL A 292 27.18 -4.09 12.04
N LYS A 293 28.06 -4.47 12.98
CA LYS A 293 28.22 -5.87 13.42
C LYS A 293 26.99 -6.44 14.12
N SER A 294 26.12 -5.58 14.66
CA SER A 294 24.89 -5.98 15.36
C SER A 294 23.67 -6.17 14.44
N LEU A 295 23.77 -5.75 13.17
CA LEU A 295 22.67 -5.82 12.21
C LEU A 295 22.19 -7.26 12.01
N LYS A 296 20.87 -7.42 12.00
CA LYS A 296 20.18 -8.69 11.75
C LYS A 296 19.59 -8.69 10.34
N PRO A 297 19.26 -9.86 9.78
CA PRO A 297 18.49 -9.91 8.54
C PRO A 297 17.23 -9.03 8.62
N ASN A 298 16.86 -8.39 7.52
CA ASN A 298 15.73 -7.46 7.38
C ASN A 298 15.92 -6.07 8.06
N TRP A 299 17.11 -5.75 8.57
CA TRP A 299 17.37 -4.45 9.23
C TRP A 299 17.04 -3.25 8.34
N HIS A 300 17.24 -3.38 7.03
CA HIS A 300 17.09 -2.26 6.10
C HIS A 300 15.62 -1.89 5.93
N GLN A 301 14.75 -2.88 5.71
CA GLN A 301 13.31 -2.67 5.59
C GLN A 301 12.71 -2.18 6.92
N GLU A 302 13.09 -2.80 8.04
CA GLU A 302 12.64 -2.39 9.38
C GLU A 302 12.97 -0.91 9.66
N ARG A 303 14.19 -0.48 9.35
CA ARG A 303 14.61 0.92 9.54
C ARG A 303 13.86 1.89 8.62
N MET A 304 13.61 1.50 7.37
CA MET A 304 12.82 2.29 6.43
C MET A 304 11.35 2.42 6.86
N ASP A 305 10.75 1.35 7.39
CA ASP A 305 9.36 1.33 7.88
C ASP A 305 9.22 2.13 9.17
N ASN A 306 10.20 2.01 10.08
CA ASN A 306 10.29 2.83 11.29
C ASN A 306 10.33 4.33 10.95
N PHE A 307 11.24 4.73 10.06
CA PHE A 307 11.36 6.12 9.60
C PHE A 307 10.05 6.61 8.98
N ASN A 308 9.47 5.84 8.05
CA ASN A 308 8.23 6.22 7.37
C ASN A 308 7.03 6.34 8.32
N THR A 309 6.92 5.43 9.29
CA THR A 309 5.87 5.47 10.31
C THR A 309 5.97 6.77 11.10
N LEU A 310 7.16 7.10 11.61
CA LEU A 310 7.39 8.32 12.37
C LEU A 310 7.13 9.58 11.55
N VAL A 311 7.69 9.72 10.34
CA VAL A 311 7.49 10.94 9.53
C VAL A 311 6.08 11.09 8.97
N SER A 312 5.24 10.05 9.08
CA SER A 312 3.82 10.08 8.70
C SER A 312 2.89 10.33 9.89
N GLY A 313 3.43 10.58 11.09
CA GLY A 313 2.62 10.81 12.30
C GLY A 313 2.23 9.54 13.06
N GLY A 314 2.78 8.39 12.68
CA GLY A 314 2.64 7.14 13.43
C GLY A 314 3.58 7.08 14.64
N VAL A 315 3.41 6.04 15.46
CA VAL A 315 4.22 5.81 16.67
C VAL A 315 5.01 4.52 16.53
N THR A 316 6.25 4.54 16.97
CA THR A 316 7.11 3.37 17.16
C THR A 316 7.68 3.37 18.58
N ASP A 317 8.10 2.20 19.08
CA ASP A 317 8.70 2.07 20.42
C ASP A 317 10.09 2.71 20.51
N GLU A 318 10.85 2.59 19.41
CA GLU A 318 12.18 3.18 19.26
C GLU A 318 12.22 4.04 18.00
N ASP A 319 12.92 5.18 18.06
CA ASP A 319 13.25 6.00 16.91
C ASP A 319 14.65 5.62 16.42
N LEU A 320 14.68 4.81 15.37
CA LEU A 320 15.93 4.22 14.89
C LEU A 320 16.83 5.26 14.22
N VAL A 321 16.24 6.27 13.56
CA VAL A 321 16.97 7.32 12.81
C VAL A 321 17.41 8.45 13.72
N ASN A 322 16.53 8.89 14.62
CA ASN A 322 16.75 9.90 15.65
C ASN A 322 17.51 11.12 15.12
N ASP A 323 16.86 11.88 14.24
CA ASP A 323 17.39 13.11 13.64
C ASP A 323 16.32 14.21 13.58
N GLY A 324 16.66 15.32 12.91
CA GLY A 324 15.76 16.45 12.78
C GLY A 324 14.47 16.15 12.00
N TRP A 325 14.38 15.08 11.21
CA TRP A 325 13.13 14.67 10.57
C TRP A 325 12.17 14.01 11.57
N THR A 326 12.68 13.09 12.39
CA THR A 326 11.85 12.33 13.35
C THR A 326 11.57 13.11 14.63
N GLU A 327 12.48 13.99 15.06
CA GLU A 327 12.31 14.83 16.24
C GLU A 327 11.07 15.72 16.16
N ILE A 328 10.81 16.33 14.99
CA ILE A 328 9.70 17.26 14.80
C ILE A 328 8.37 16.54 15.08
N ILE A 329 8.19 15.36 14.46
CA ILE A 329 6.94 14.59 14.59
C ILE A 329 6.83 13.95 15.98
N ARG A 330 7.95 13.51 16.57
CA ARG A 330 7.99 13.01 17.95
C ARG A 330 7.57 14.08 18.96
N ASN A 331 8.08 15.31 18.84
CA ASN A 331 7.71 16.41 19.72
C ASN A 331 6.21 16.76 19.58
N LEU A 332 5.67 16.72 18.35
CA LEU A 332 4.24 16.84 18.08
C LEU A 332 3.42 15.74 18.78
N LEU A 333 3.82 14.47 18.65
CA LEU A 333 3.11 13.33 19.24
C LEU A 333 3.18 13.30 20.77
N LEU A 334 4.32 13.69 21.36
CA LEU A 334 4.49 13.78 22.82
C LEU A 334 3.55 14.82 23.45
N MET A 335 3.24 15.91 22.76
CA MET A 335 2.30 16.93 23.25
C MET A 335 0.83 16.49 23.19
N ILE A 336 0.52 15.55 22.29
CA ILE A 336 -0.82 14.98 22.12
C ILE A 336 -1.03 13.82 23.12
N ARG A 337 0.00 13.04 23.43
CA ARG A 337 -0.03 11.86 24.31
C ARG A 337 -0.03 12.15 25.82
N ASN A 338 -0.32 13.38 26.24
CA ASN A 338 -0.35 13.68 27.67
C ASN A 338 -1.48 12.86 28.34
N GLU A 339 -1.12 11.95 29.24
CA GLU A 339 -2.00 10.93 29.84
C GLU A 339 -3.21 11.50 30.63
N ASP A 340 -3.22 12.81 30.87
CA ASP A 340 -4.22 13.50 31.67
C ASP A 340 -5.52 13.89 30.92
N GLU A 341 -5.56 13.82 29.57
CA GLU A 341 -6.75 14.18 28.77
C GLU A 341 -6.99 13.26 27.55
N PRO A 342 -7.63 12.08 27.72
CA PRO A 342 -7.88 11.13 26.63
C PRO A 342 -8.99 11.53 25.63
N ASP A 343 -9.83 12.54 25.93
CA ASP A 343 -10.96 13.00 25.11
C ASP A 343 -10.74 14.41 24.52
N MET A 344 -9.60 14.64 23.86
CA MET A 344 -9.34 15.94 23.21
C MET A 344 -10.17 16.11 21.93
N SER A 345 -10.80 17.28 21.77
CA SER A 345 -11.44 17.64 20.50
C SER A 345 -10.40 17.82 19.39
N MET A 346 -10.81 17.60 18.13
CA MET A 346 -9.94 17.85 16.97
C MET A 346 -9.40 19.28 16.91
N GLU A 347 -10.19 20.27 17.36
CA GLU A 347 -9.76 21.67 17.44
C GLU A 347 -8.61 21.86 18.43
N ALA A 348 -8.70 21.23 19.61
CA ALA A 348 -7.66 21.30 20.62
C ALA A 348 -6.38 20.56 20.18
N ILE A 349 -6.51 19.44 19.45
CA ILE A 349 -5.37 18.74 18.84
C ILE A 349 -4.67 19.64 17.82
N MET A 350 -5.42 20.26 16.91
CA MET A 350 -4.88 21.17 15.91
C MET A 350 -4.18 22.38 16.54
N GLU A 351 -4.71 22.94 17.63
CA GLU A 351 -4.07 24.02 18.37
C GLU A 351 -2.75 23.59 19.00
N LYS A 352 -2.71 22.42 19.68
CA LYS A 352 -1.45 21.88 20.23
C LYS A 352 -0.42 21.61 19.13
N MET A 353 -0.84 21.10 17.97
CA MET A 353 0.04 20.88 16.83
C MET A 353 0.65 22.19 16.31
N GLU A 354 -0.15 23.26 16.24
CA GLU A 354 0.35 24.58 15.85
C GLU A 354 1.36 25.14 16.86
N LEU A 355 1.10 24.98 18.17
CA LEU A 355 2.03 25.41 19.21
C LEU A 355 3.36 24.66 19.16
N ALA A 356 3.33 23.35 18.90
CA ALA A 356 4.55 22.54 18.73
C ALA A 356 5.36 22.99 17.51
N ASP A 357 4.69 23.30 16.40
CA ASP A 357 5.33 23.87 15.21
C ASP A 357 5.98 25.23 15.53
N PHE A 358 5.29 26.11 16.25
CA PHE A 358 5.85 27.41 16.66
C PHE A 358 7.06 27.25 17.57
N GLN A 359 7.03 26.33 18.53
CA GLN A 359 8.18 26.03 19.38
C GLN A 359 9.39 25.56 18.56
N LYS A 360 9.20 24.66 17.60
CA LYS A 360 10.29 24.21 16.72
C LYS A 360 10.82 25.36 15.85
N MET A 361 9.93 26.17 15.30
CA MET A 361 10.34 27.32 14.48
C MET A 361 11.07 28.39 15.30
N GLU A 362 10.70 28.61 16.56
CA GLU A 362 11.43 29.48 17.48
C GLU A 362 12.82 28.92 17.82
N SER A 363 12.99 27.60 17.97
CA SER A 363 14.32 27.02 18.17
C SER A 363 15.22 27.23 16.95
N ILE A 364 14.67 27.11 15.74
CA ILE A 364 15.38 27.40 14.49
C ILE A 364 15.77 28.88 14.41
N ARG A 365 14.84 29.80 14.73
CA ARG A 365 15.14 31.25 14.78
C ARG A 365 16.19 31.60 15.84
N SER A 366 16.13 30.96 16.99
CA SER A 366 17.12 31.11 18.07
C SER A 366 18.51 30.64 17.63
N ARG A 367 18.59 29.55 16.85
CA ARG A 367 19.86 29.10 16.27
C ARG A 367 20.43 30.13 15.31
N VAL A 368 19.61 30.73 14.43
CA VAL A 368 20.05 31.81 13.54
C VAL A 368 20.67 32.95 14.35
N GLU A 369 19.98 33.42 15.39
CA GLU A 369 20.46 34.49 16.27
C GLU A 369 21.74 34.12 17.03
N ALA A 370 21.90 32.85 17.41
CA ALA A 370 23.09 32.39 18.12
C ALA A 370 24.33 32.24 17.22
N VAL A 371 24.13 31.94 15.93
CA VAL A 371 25.22 31.65 14.98
C VAL A 371 25.65 32.89 14.19
N ILE A 372 24.72 33.77 13.83
CA ILE A 372 25.00 34.93 12.98
C ILE A 372 25.43 36.14 13.84
N GLU A 373 26.60 36.71 13.52
CA GLU A 373 27.17 37.81 14.32
C GLU A 373 26.50 39.16 14.04
N ASP A 374 26.12 39.43 12.78
CA ASP A 374 25.44 40.65 12.38
C ASP A 374 23.91 40.56 12.62
N PRO A 375 23.32 41.40 13.51
CA PRO A 375 21.91 41.30 13.85
C PRO A 375 20.95 41.52 12.66
N GLU A 376 21.34 42.35 11.68
CA GLU A 376 20.51 42.62 10.50
C GLU A 376 20.47 41.39 9.58
N THR A 377 21.63 40.80 9.28
CA THR A 377 21.72 39.54 8.54
C THR A 377 21.00 38.40 9.28
N ALA A 378 21.11 38.33 10.61
CA ALA A 378 20.42 37.33 11.42
C ALA A 378 18.89 37.45 11.26
N GLU A 379 18.35 38.66 11.37
CA GLU A 379 16.91 38.89 11.20
C GLU A 379 16.42 38.50 9.80
N HIS A 380 17.19 38.84 8.74
CA HIS A 380 16.84 38.46 7.38
C HIS A 380 16.93 36.95 7.11
N LEU A 381 17.72 36.19 7.87
CA LEU A 381 17.80 34.73 7.75
C LEU A 381 16.71 33.98 8.54
N LYS A 382 15.93 34.66 9.40
CA LYS A 382 14.88 34.00 10.19
C LYS A 382 13.69 33.59 9.32
N PRO A 383 13.32 32.29 9.30
CA PRO A 383 12.12 31.82 8.62
C PRO A 383 10.86 32.12 9.43
N TYR A 384 9.84 32.69 8.77
CA TYR A 384 8.54 33.02 9.35
C TYR A 384 7.41 32.38 8.55
N TYR A 385 7.26 31.07 8.73
CA TYR A 385 6.20 30.21 8.20
C TYR A 385 6.17 28.91 9.02
N ARG A 386 5.11 28.09 8.88
CA ARG A 386 5.07 26.78 9.54
C ARG A 386 6.08 25.82 8.93
N GLN A 387 6.74 24.99 9.72
CA GLN A 387 7.91 24.20 9.32
C GLN A 387 7.70 23.43 8.00
N PHE A 388 6.55 22.76 7.86
CA PHE A 388 6.23 21.96 6.66
C PHE A 388 5.59 22.74 5.50
N CYS A 389 5.54 24.07 5.55
CA CYS A 389 5.20 24.90 4.39
C CYS A 389 6.27 24.84 3.29
N LYS A 390 7.50 24.43 3.66
CA LYS A 390 8.60 24.15 2.75
C LYS A 390 9.29 22.85 3.20
N ARG A 391 10.18 22.30 2.37
CA ARG A 391 11.02 21.18 2.79
C ARG A 391 12.02 21.68 3.86
N PRO A 392 12.07 21.06 5.04
CA PRO A 392 13.08 21.35 6.05
C PRO A 392 14.50 21.23 5.47
N CYS A 393 15.42 22.09 5.89
CA CYS A 393 16.82 22.04 5.48
C CYS A 393 17.70 21.79 6.71
N PHE A 394 18.72 20.96 6.55
CA PHE A 394 19.66 20.62 7.62
C PHE A 394 21.08 20.90 7.15
N HIS A 395 21.76 21.84 7.78
CA HIS A 395 23.12 22.21 7.38
C HIS A 395 23.88 22.93 8.49
N ASP A 396 25.14 22.53 8.71
CA ASP A 396 25.93 23.06 9.81
C ASP A 396 26.79 24.28 9.38
N ASP A 397 27.25 24.32 8.12
CA ASP A 397 28.06 25.43 7.61
C ASP A 397 27.32 26.57 6.88
N TYR A 398 26.02 26.43 6.59
CA TYR A 398 25.27 27.45 5.84
C TYR A 398 25.16 28.77 6.60
N LEU A 399 24.68 28.73 7.85
CA LEU A 399 24.57 29.92 8.68
C LEU A 399 25.95 30.55 8.96
N PRO A 400 26.98 29.81 9.43
CA PRO A 400 28.32 30.37 9.62
C PRO A 400 28.93 31.03 8.38
N THR A 401 28.51 30.64 7.17
CA THR A 401 29.03 31.22 5.93
C THR A 401 28.73 32.71 5.80
N PHE A 402 27.64 33.21 6.38
CA PHE A 402 27.29 34.63 6.35
C PHE A 402 28.10 35.50 7.32
N ASN A 403 28.92 34.92 8.19
CA ASN A 403 29.87 35.66 9.02
C ASN A 403 31.20 35.97 8.28
N ARG A 404 31.34 35.51 7.02
CA ARG A 404 32.52 35.81 6.20
C ARG A 404 32.40 37.21 5.60
N GLU A 405 33.51 37.97 5.61
CA GLU A 405 33.55 39.34 5.08
C GLU A 405 33.18 39.45 3.58
N ASN A 406 33.40 38.37 2.81
CA ASN A 406 33.13 38.33 1.36
C ASN A 406 31.75 37.78 0.99
N VAL A 407 30.87 37.49 1.97
CA VAL A 407 29.54 36.92 1.73
C VAL A 407 28.48 37.93 2.12
N HIS A 408 27.61 38.26 1.16
CA HIS A 408 26.59 39.29 1.30
C HIS A 408 25.21 38.68 1.10
N LEU A 409 24.36 38.73 2.14
CA LEU A 409 22.95 38.38 2.01
C LEU A 409 22.17 39.56 1.45
N ILE A 410 21.49 39.35 0.33
CA ILE A 410 20.61 40.35 -0.28
C ILE A 410 19.16 39.87 -0.11
N ASP A 411 18.51 40.32 0.97
CA ASP A 411 17.08 40.08 1.17
C ASP A 411 16.27 40.96 0.21
N THR A 412 15.36 40.33 -0.52
CA THR A 412 14.49 41.01 -1.49
C THR A 412 13.11 41.34 -0.92
N GLU A 413 12.97 41.30 0.40
CA GLU A 413 11.72 41.57 1.13
C GLU A 413 10.52 40.73 0.64
N GLY A 414 10.78 39.52 0.15
CA GLY A 414 9.77 38.64 -0.42
C GLY A 414 9.41 38.89 -1.88
N ARG A 415 9.90 39.96 -2.50
CA ARG A 415 9.53 40.35 -3.88
C ARG A 415 10.32 39.59 -4.95
N GLY A 416 11.53 39.11 -4.62
CA GLY A 416 12.50 38.61 -5.58
C GLY A 416 13.31 39.75 -6.20
N ILE A 417 14.26 39.42 -7.07
CA ILE A 417 15.09 40.44 -7.74
C ILE A 417 14.28 41.21 -8.78
N ASP A 418 14.65 42.46 -9.03
CA ASP A 418 13.89 43.38 -9.88
C ASP A 418 14.08 43.06 -11.38
N ARG A 419 15.35 42.94 -11.81
CA ARG A 419 15.74 42.63 -13.19
C ARG A 419 17.19 42.19 -13.28
N ILE A 420 17.58 41.62 -14.41
CA ILE A 420 18.96 41.35 -14.79
C ILE A 420 19.39 42.40 -15.84
N THR A 421 20.61 42.92 -15.70
CA THR A 421 21.21 43.89 -16.63
C THR A 421 22.39 43.23 -17.36
N PRO A 422 22.98 43.89 -18.38
CA PRO A 422 24.22 43.41 -18.98
C PRO A 422 25.38 43.17 -18.01
N LYS A 423 25.37 43.81 -16.82
CA LYS A 423 26.46 43.77 -15.85
C LYS A 423 26.18 42.91 -14.61
N GLY A 424 24.93 42.60 -14.31
CA GLY A 424 24.60 41.84 -13.10
C GLY A 424 23.12 41.89 -12.73
N ILE A 425 22.83 41.94 -11.43
CA ILE A 425 21.47 41.83 -10.89
C ILE A 425 21.08 43.16 -10.24
N VAL A 426 19.84 43.61 -10.47
CA VAL A 426 19.22 44.69 -9.71
C VAL A 426 18.26 44.11 -8.68
N ALA A 427 18.46 44.45 -7.41
CA ALA A 427 17.57 44.09 -6.31
C ALA A 427 17.40 45.29 -5.37
N ASN A 428 16.17 45.55 -4.94
CA ASN A 428 15.82 46.72 -4.12
C ASN A 428 16.30 48.04 -4.73
N GLY A 429 16.29 48.14 -6.07
CA GLY A 429 16.78 49.32 -6.80
C GLY A 429 18.31 49.52 -6.83
N VAL A 430 19.09 48.60 -6.26
CA VAL A 430 20.56 48.62 -6.28
C VAL A 430 21.08 47.62 -7.31
N GLU A 431 22.04 48.04 -8.14
CA GLU A 431 22.71 47.17 -9.12
C GLU A 431 23.96 46.55 -8.50
N TYR A 432 23.99 45.22 -8.47
CA TYR A 432 25.12 44.39 -8.06
C TYR A 432 25.80 43.87 -9.32
N GLU A 433 26.98 44.39 -9.63
CA GLU A 433 27.78 43.93 -10.77
C GLU A 433 28.41 42.56 -10.46
N LEU A 434 28.23 41.61 -11.37
CA LEU A 434 28.60 40.20 -11.18
C LEU A 434 29.35 39.67 -12.39
N ASP A 435 30.27 38.74 -12.16
CA ASP A 435 30.98 38.02 -13.22
C ASP A 435 30.30 36.67 -13.55
N CYS A 436 29.56 36.12 -12.58
CA CYS A 436 28.78 34.89 -12.71
C CYS A 436 27.44 34.97 -11.98
N ILE A 437 26.36 34.48 -12.61
CA ILE A 437 25.05 34.26 -11.96
C ILE A 437 24.73 32.76 -11.96
N ILE A 438 24.52 32.22 -10.76
CA ILE A 438 24.14 30.82 -10.52
C ILE A 438 22.66 30.77 -10.16
N PHE A 439 21.89 29.99 -10.90
CA PHE A 439 20.47 29.77 -10.62
C PHE A 439 20.29 28.57 -9.69
N GLY A 440 20.03 28.84 -8.41
CA GLY A 440 19.59 27.88 -7.39
C GLY A 440 18.06 27.85 -7.26
N THR A 441 17.35 27.97 -8.39
CA THR A 441 15.91 28.28 -8.46
C THR A 441 15.01 27.05 -8.54
N GLY A 442 15.58 25.85 -8.46
CA GLY A 442 14.85 24.59 -8.32
C GLY A 442 14.32 24.02 -9.64
N PHE A 443 13.19 23.34 -9.58
CA PHE A 443 12.64 22.56 -10.70
C PHE A 443 11.15 22.80 -10.93
N GLU A 444 10.68 22.51 -12.14
CA GLU A 444 9.26 22.54 -12.46
C GLU A 444 8.49 21.40 -11.75
N VAL A 445 7.56 21.73 -10.84
CA VAL A 445 6.75 20.75 -10.09
C VAL A 445 5.26 20.88 -10.37
N GLY A 446 4.71 22.10 -10.39
CA GLY A 446 3.27 22.33 -10.63
C GLY A 446 2.84 22.31 -12.10
N THR A 447 3.74 21.97 -13.02
CA THR A 447 3.47 21.94 -14.47
C THR A 447 2.93 20.58 -14.92
N GLU A 448 2.37 20.53 -16.14
CA GLU A 448 1.86 19.32 -16.77
C GLU A 448 2.84 18.14 -16.69
N TYR A 449 2.33 16.94 -16.47
CA TYR A 449 3.14 15.71 -16.44
C TYR A 449 3.95 15.53 -17.72
N THR A 450 3.32 15.68 -18.89
CA THR A 450 3.97 15.52 -20.20
C THR A 450 5.03 16.60 -20.47
N ARG A 451 4.81 17.83 -19.98
CA ARG A 451 5.82 18.90 -20.01
C ARG A 451 7.07 18.50 -19.22
N ARG A 452 6.91 17.92 -18.03
CA ARG A 452 8.02 17.46 -17.18
C ARG A 452 8.74 16.25 -17.78
N CYS A 453 8.01 15.32 -18.40
CA CYS A 453 8.59 14.16 -19.08
C CYS A 453 9.35 14.55 -20.35
N GLY A 454 8.91 15.60 -21.04
CA GLY A 454 9.50 16.07 -22.29
C GLY A 454 8.97 15.44 -23.56
N TYR A 455 8.00 14.54 -23.43
CA TYR A 455 7.27 13.91 -24.50
C TYR A 455 5.82 13.69 -24.06
N ASP A 456 4.96 13.39 -25.03
CA ASP A 456 3.60 12.93 -24.78
C ASP A 456 3.48 11.44 -25.11
N THR A 457 2.52 10.78 -24.48
CA THR A 457 2.21 9.36 -24.67
C THR A 457 0.89 9.28 -25.42
N TYR A 458 0.87 8.56 -26.54
CA TYR A 458 -0.32 8.39 -27.38
C TYR A 458 -0.83 6.96 -27.22
N GLY A 459 -1.95 6.79 -26.53
CA GLY A 459 -2.60 5.51 -26.28
C GLY A 459 -3.47 5.04 -27.45
N ARG A 460 -4.53 4.30 -27.12
CA ARG A 460 -5.51 3.80 -28.09
C ARG A 460 -6.09 4.93 -28.92
N GLU A 461 -6.34 4.63 -30.20
CA GLU A 461 -6.92 5.59 -31.17
C GLU A 461 -6.09 6.89 -31.36
N GLY A 462 -4.84 6.89 -30.90
CA GLY A 462 -3.96 8.07 -30.97
C GLY A 462 -4.31 9.18 -29.98
N LYS A 463 -5.15 8.91 -28.96
CA LYS A 463 -5.46 9.86 -27.89
C LYS A 463 -4.19 10.12 -27.06
N SER A 464 -3.84 11.38 -26.84
CA SER A 464 -2.69 11.72 -26.01
C SER A 464 -3.02 11.68 -24.52
N LEU A 465 -2.01 11.41 -23.69
CA LEU A 465 -2.15 11.42 -22.23
C LEU A 465 -2.50 12.83 -21.73
N SER A 466 -1.90 13.86 -22.34
CA SER A 466 -2.26 15.25 -22.06
C SER A 466 -3.73 15.58 -22.32
N GLN A 467 -4.33 15.00 -23.37
CA GLN A 467 -5.77 15.14 -23.66
C GLN A 467 -6.61 14.35 -22.65
N HIS A 468 -6.19 13.15 -22.28
CA HIS A 468 -6.89 12.32 -21.29
C HIS A 468 -6.88 12.95 -19.88
N TRP A 469 -5.80 13.66 -19.54
CA TRP A 469 -5.61 14.32 -18.25
C TRP A 469 -5.85 15.84 -18.27
N ALA A 470 -6.58 16.34 -19.27
CA ALA A 470 -6.87 17.76 -19.43
C ALA A 470 -7.52 18.37 -18.17
N ASP A 471 -8.41 17.61 -17.53
CA ASP A 471 -9.15 18.03 -16.33
C ASP A 471 -8.48 17.60 -15.00
N GLY A 472 -7.32 16.92 -15.07
CA GLY A 472 -6.65 16.33 -13.91
C GLY A 472 -6.10 14.94 -14.23
N ALA A 473 -5.14 14.49 -13.43
CA ALA A 473 -4.53 13.18 -13.57
C ALA A 473 -5.55 12.08 -13.29
N ARG A 474 -5.56 11.04 -14.12
CA ARG A 474 -6.49 9.93 -13.98
C ARG A 474 -5.68 8.64 -14.05
N THR A 475 -5.65 7.91 -12.95
CA THR A 475 -4.88 6.67 -12.84
C THR A 475 -5.65 5.64 -12.03
N TYR A 476 -5.17 4.40 -12.03
CA TYR A 476 -5.47 3.41 -11.00
C TYR A 476 -4.19 3.14 -10.20
N HIS A 477 -4.30 3.18 -8.87
CA HIS A 477 -3.19 3.12 -7.91
C HIS A 477 -2.06 4.14 -8.16
N GLY A 478 -2.26 5.17 -8.99
CA GLY A 478 -1.20 6.09 -9.39
C GLY A 478 -0.26 5.57 -10.47
N LEU A 479 -0.45 4.34 -10.97
CA LEU A 479 0.57 3.65 -11.78
C LEU A 479 0.19 3.44 -13.24
N HIS A 480 -1.08 3.34 -13.61
CA HIS A 480 -1.49 3.17 -15.00
C HIS A 480 -2.83 3.88 -15.26
N SER A 481 -3.14 4.17 -16.53
CA SER A 481 -4.32 4.96 -16.92
C SER A 481 -5.11 4.23 -18.02
N SER A 482 -6.43 4.37 -17.99
CA SER A 482 -7.31 3.78 -19.00
C SER A 482 -7.10 4.46 -20.36
N GLY A 483 -7.06 3.68 -21.43
CA GLY A 483 -6.67 4.08 -22.78
C GLY A 483 -5.17 3.91 -23.08
N PHE A 484 -4.35 3.57 -22.08
CA PHE A 484 -2.88 3.47 -22.17
C PHE A 484 -2.39 2.09 -21.72
N PRO A 485 -2.73 1.02 -22.45
CA PRO A 485 -2.39 -0.36 -22.07
C PRO A 485 -0.89 -0.56 -21.89
N ASN A 486 -0.49 -1.43 -20.96
CA ASN A 486 0.91 -1.80 -20.69
C ASN A 486 1.85 -0.63 -20.33
N SER A 487 1.32 0.57 -20.07
CA SER A 487 2.09 1.76 -19.72
C SER A 487 1.99 2.03 -18.23
N PHE A 488 3.13 2.04 -17.55
CA PHE A 488 3.25 2.33 -16.13
C PHE A 488 3.98 3.67 -15.90
N MET A 489 3.53 4.43 -14.90
CA MET A 489 4.08 5.71 -14.49
C MET A 489 4.50 5.63 -13.04
N MET A 490 5.79 5.87 -12.76
CA MET A 490 6.31 5.94 -11.40
C MET A 490 6.41 7.40 -10.95
N GLY A 491 5.99 7.71 -9.73
CA GLY A 491 5.92 9.09 -9.27
C GLY A 491 5.22 9.27 -7.93
N THR A 492 4.87 10.52 -7.61
CA THR A 492 4.05 10.90 -6.44
C THR A 492 2.59 11.18 -6.78
N LEU A 493 2.28 11.27 -8.08
CA LEU A 493 0.96 11.64 -8.59
C LEU A 493 -0.03 10.50 -8.33
N GLN A 494 -1.04 10.74 -7.48
CA GLN A 494 -2.02 9.73 -7.07
C GLN A 494 -1.41 8.45 -6.45
N THR A 495 -0.17 8.51 -5.98
CA THR A 495 0.53 7.48 -5.19
C THR A 495 0.88 8.02 -3.80
N ALA A 496 1.62 7.27 -2.98
CA ALA A 496 2.13 7.75 -1.71
C ALA A 496 3.26 8.80 -1.81
N PHE A 497 3.14 9.85 -0.99
CA PHE A 497 4.24 10.76 -0.66
C PHE A 497 4.95 10.32 0.63
N THR A 498 6.27 10.25 0.60
CA THR A 498 7.13 10.06 1.77
C THR A 498 8.37 10.95 1.62
N ALA A 499 8.94 11.38 2.76
CA ALA A 499 10.25 12.04 2.79
C ALA A 499 11.36 11.15 2.18
N ASN A 500 11.26 9.83 2.33
CA ASN A 500 12.12 8.83 1.71
C ASN A 500 11.59 8.39 0.33
N TYR A 501 11.85 9.21 -0.68
CA TYR A 501 11.32 8.99 -2.03
C TYR A 501 11.75 7.66 -2.69
N PRO A 502 13.02 7.19 -2.58
CA PRO A 502 13.43 5.89 -3.11
C PRO A 502 12.64 4.69 -2.55
N HIS A 503 12.20 4.76 -1.29
CA HIS A 503 11.35 3.70 -0.72
C HIS A 503 9.99 3.62 -1.45
N SER A 504 9.32 4.77 -1.68
CA SER A 504 8.06 4.78 -2.48
C SER A 504 8.28 4.23 -3.89
N LEU A 505 9.38 4.61 -4.54
CA LEU A 505 9.72 4.07 -5.87
C LEU A 505 9.96 2.56 -5.84
N ASN A 506 10.56 2.03 -4.77
CA ASN A 506 10.79 0.59 -4.62
C ASN A 506 9.46 -0.18 -4.47
N GLU A 507 8.51 0.34 -3.70
CA GLU A 507 7.17 -0.28 -3.57
C GLU A 507 6.41 -0.26 -4.90
N GLN A 508 6.49 0.83 -5.64
CA GLN A 508 5.92 0.92 -6.99
C GLN A 508 6.60 -0.07 -7.94
N ALA A 509 7.94 -0.19 -7.89
CA ALA A 509 8.69 -1.13 -8.72
C ALA A 509 8.33 -2.60 -8.40
N LYS A 510 8.18 -2.96 -7.12
CA LYS A 510 7.70 -4.29 -6.69
C LYS A 510 6.32 -4.57 -7.27
N HIS A 511 5.39 -3.62 -7.19
CA HIS A 511 4.03 -3.76 -7.70
C HIS A 511 3.99 -3.89 -9.24
N ILE A 512 4.75 -3.07 -9.97
CA ILE A 512 4.85 -3.16 -11.43
C ILE A 512 5.48 -4.50 -11.85
N ALA A 513 6.57 -4.92 -11.21
CA ALA A 513 7.22 -6.19 -11.51
C ALA A 513 6.28 -7.38 -11.28
N TYR A 514 5.45 -7.34 -10.23
CA TYR A 514 4.39 -8.33 -10.00
C TYR A 514 3.40 -8.37 -11.16
N ILE A 515 2.83 -7.22 -11.56
CA ILE A 515 1.86 -7.16 -12.67
C ILE A 515 2.48 -7.69 -13.97
N VAL A 516 3.70 -7.25 -14.31
CA VAL A 516 4.41 -7.73 -15.50
C VAL A 516 4.62 -9.24 -15.42
N ASN A 517 5.06 -9.77 -14.28
CA ASN A 517 5.24 -11.21 -14.10
C ASN A 517 3.93 -11.98 -14.33
N GLN A 518 2.82 -11.53 -13.74
CA GLN A 518 1.51 -12.15 -13.95
C GLN A 518 1.10 -12.14 -15.43
N CYS A 519 1.37 -11.05 -16.15
CA CYS A 519 1.11 -11.00 -17.59
C CYS A 519 2.02 -11.91 -18.41
N MET A 520 3.26 -12.12 -17.97
CA MET A 520 4.22 -13.01 -18.63
C MET A 520 3.86 -14.48 -18.39
N GLU A 521 3.60 -14.87 -17.14
CA GLU A 521 3.19 -16.22 -16.75
C GLU A 521 1.84 -16.61 -17.36
N GLY A 522 0.86 -15.71 -17.35
CA GLY A 522 -0.46 -15.91 -17.97
C GLY A 522 -0.49 -15.70 -19.49
N ASN A 523 0.64 -15.34 -20.11
CA ASN A 523 0.76 -15.04 -21.54
C ASN A 523 -0.21 -13.93 -22.04
N HIS A 524 -0.59 -13.00 -21.16
CA HIS A 524 -1.53 -11.91 -21.44
C HIS A 524 -0.85 -10.74 -22.15
N GLN A 525 -1.11 -10.55 -23.44
CA GLN A 525 -0.42 -9.52 -24.24
C GLN A 525 -0.68 -8.08 -23.78
N VAL A 526 -1.83 -7.82 -23.15
CA VAL A 526 -2.31 -6.49 -22.79
C VAL A 526 -2.89 -6.50 -21.37
N VAL A 527 -2.48 -5.52 -20.56
CA VAL A 527 -3.03 -5.19 -19.24
C VAL A 527 -3.36 -3.70 -19.19
N GLU A 528 -4.50 -3.35 -18.63
CA GLU A 528 -5.02 -1.98 -18.61
C GLU A 528 -6.06 -1.82 -17.51
N ALA A 529 -6.09 -0.65 -16.84
CA ALA A 529 -7.19 -0.33 -15.94
C ALA A 529 -8.48 -0.04 -16.73
N THR A 530 -9.61 -0.48 -16.17
CA THR A 530 -10.92 -0.02 -16.64
C THR A 530 -11.09 1.47 -16.33
N ALA A 531 -11.93 2.13 -17.13
CA ALA A 531 -12.33 3.51 -16.86
C ALA A 531 -13.03 3.65 -15.49
N ASP A 532 -13.77 2.62 -15.06
CA ASP A 532 -14.46 2.61 -13.77
C ASP A 532 -13.48 2.55 -12.59
N ALA A 533 -12.47 1.67 -12.65
CA ALA A 533 -11.44 1.57 -11.61
C ALA A 533 -10.58 2.84 -11.55
N GLU A 534 -10.27 3.43 -12.70
CA GLU A 534 -9.60 4.75 -12.78
C GLU A 534 -10.45 5.84 -12.09
N GLN A 535 -11.76 5.88 -12.36
CA GLN A 535 -12.66 6.87 -11.75
C GLN A 535 -12.80 6.67 -10.24
N GLU A 536 -12.95 5.42 -9.78
CA GLU A 536 -13.02 5.10 -8.35
C GLU A 536 -11.74 5.52 -7.61
N TRP A 537 -10.58 5.31 -8.23
CA TRP A 537 -9.31 5.77 -7.68
C TRP A 537 -9.22 7.30 -7.62
N VAL A 538 -9.65 8.00 -8.69
CA VAL A 538 -9.73 9.47 -8.70
C VAL A 538 -10.63 9.98 -7.57
N ASP A 539 -11.81 9.38 -7.38
CA ASP A 539 -12.75 9.75 -6.33
C ASP A 539 -12.13 9.52 -4.93
N THR A 540 -11.38 8.42 -4.77
CA THR A 540 -10.62 8.12 -3.55
C THR A 540 -9.59 9.22 -3.26
N ILE A 541 -8.77 9.59 -4.24
CA ILE A 541 -7.77 10.65 -4.10
C ILE A 541 -8.42 11.99 -3.70
N ILE A 542 -9.49 12.39 -4.39
CA ILE A 542 -10.20 13.64 -4.10
C ILE A 542 -10.79 13.63 -2.69
N SER A 543 -11.35 12.48 -2.25
CA SER A 543 -11.94 12.36 -0.91
C SER A 543 -10.91 12.56 0.21
N LEU A 544 -9.70 12.03 0.02
CA LEU A 544 -8.60 12.14 0.99
C LEU A 544 -7.93 13.52 0.94
N ALA A 545 -7.94 14.20 -0.21
CA ALA A 545 -7.31 15.52 -0.40
C ALA A 545 -7.87 16.63 0.50
N ARG A 546 -9.16 16.54 0.86
CA ARG A 546 -9.87 17.57 1.66
C ARG A 546 -9.28 17.78 3.06
N MET A 547 -8.50 16.84 3.58
CA MET A 547 -7.92 16.92 4.92
C MET A 547 -6.80 17.96 5.07
N ASN A 548 -6.15 18.41 3.98
CA ASN A 548 -4.93 19.23 4.07
C ASN A 548 -5.03 20.67 3.50
N GLU A 549 -6.21 21.08 3.01
CA GLU A 549 -6.39 22.34 2.28
C GLU A 549 -6.12 23.59 3.14
N LYS A 550 -6.67 23.61 4.36
CA LYS A 550 -6.51 24.74 5.30
C LYS A 550 -5.03 24.96 5.66
N PHE A 551 -4.27 23.88 5.85
CA PHE A 551 -2.85 23.99 6.17
C PHE A 551 -2.05 24.66 5.05
N LEU A 552 -2.26 24.24 3.80
CA LEU A 552 -1.54 24.74 2.64
C LEU A 552 -1.91 26.18 2.28
N ALA A 553 -3.12 26.64 2.63
CA ALA A 553 -3.59 28.01 2.39
C ALA A 553 -2.91 29.05 3.30
N ASP A 554 -2.50 28.68 4.52
CA ASP A 554 -1.73 29.60 5.39
C ASP A 554 -0.22 29.60 5.09
N CYS A 555 0.24 28.69 4.22
CA CYS A 555 1.66 28.59 3.87
C CYS A 555 2.13 29.68 2.91
N THR A 556 3.40 30.09 3.08
CA THR A 556 4.09 30.92 2.08
C THR A 556 4.12 30.22 0.71
N PRO A 557 4.04 30.94 -0.41
CA PRO A 557 4.10 30.34 -1.74
C PRO A 557 5.33 29.45 -1.94
N GLY A 558 5.11 28.26 -2.52
CA GLY A 558 6.14 27.32 -2.92
C GLY A 558 5.58 26.14 -3.70
N TYR A 559 6.43 25.16 -3.99
CA TYR A 559 6.05 24.03 -4.83
C TYR A 559 5.10 23.02 -4.15
N TYR A 560 4.96 23.06 -2.81
CA TYR A 560 3.99 22.24 -2.07
C TYR A 560 2.55 22.75 -2.21
N ASN A 561 2.32 24.06 -2.42
CA ASN A 561 0.98 24.65 -2.49
C ASN A 561 0.71 25.38 -3.82
N ASN A 562 1.42 24.98 -4.88
CA ASN A 562 1.26 25.53 -6.22
C ASN A 562 1.41 27.08 -6.27
N GLU A 563 2.43 27.59 -5.58
CA GLU A 563 2.69 29.03 -5.44
C GLU A 563 1.49 29.81 -4.84
N GLY A 564 0.73 29.17 -3.94
CA GLY A 564 -0.42 29.77 -3.26
C GLY A 564 -1.74 29.73 -4.03
N LYS A 565 -1.83 28.92 -5.10
CA LYS A 565 -3.03 28.79 -5.95
C LYS A 565 -3.55 27.35 -6.04
N PRO A 566 -4.27 26.85 -5.03
CA PRO A 566 -4.97 25.57 -5.14
C PRO A 566 -6.08 25.66 -6.20
N THR A 567 -6.23 24.61 -7.00
CA THR A 567 -7.30 24.46 -7.99
C THR A 567 -8.01 23.11 -7.78
N GLU A 568 -9.23 22.92 -8.30
CA GLU A 568 -9.89 21.59 -8.29
C GLU A 568 -8.98 20.52 -8.91
N ARG A 569 -8.28 20.87 -9.98
CA ARG A 569 -7.26 20.04 -10.62
C ARG A 569 -6.09 19.70 -9.69
N SER A 570 -5.72 20.60 -8.78
CA SER A 570 -4.68 20.35 -7.78
C SER A 570 -5.11 19.30 -6.75
N GLN A 571 -6.41 19.20 -6.44
CA GLN A 571 -6.93 18.17 -5.52
C GLN A 571 -6.84 16.78 -6.17
N GLN A 572 -7.17 16.67 -7.45
CA GLN A 572 -7.05 15.39 -8.18
C GLN A 572 -5.58 15.01 -8.46
N ASN A 573 -4.69 15.98 -8.62
CA ASN A 573 -3.26 15.75 -8.88
C ASN A 573 -2.41 15.53 -7.61
N THR A 574 -3.04 15.38 -6.45
CA THR A 574 -2.31 15.17 -5.19
C THR A 574 -1.91 13.70 -4.99
N SER A 575 -1.15 13.45 -3.92
CA SER A 575 -0.77 12.12 -3.46
C SER A 575 -1.88 11.48 -2.62
N TYR A 576 -1.83 10.16 -2.45
CA TYR A 576 -2.75 9.40 -1.61
C TYR A 576 -2.74 9.91 -0.16
N GLY A 577 -3.87 10.48 0.29
CA GLY A 577 -3.91 11.30 1.50
C GLY A 577 -3.95 10.55 2.83
N ALA A 578 -4.08 9.21 2.83
CA ALA A 578 -3.96 8.41 4.07
C ALA A 578 -2.49 8.08 4.42
N GLY A 579 -1.53 8.57 3.64
CA GLY A 579 -0.10 8.42 3.91
C GLY A 579 0.54 7.18 3.28
N PRO A 580 1.88 7.11 3.31
CA PRO A 580 2.66 6.08 2.62
C PRO A 580 2.49 4.68 3.22
N VAL A 581 2.40 4.55 4.56
CA VAL A 581 2.23 3.26 5.23
C VAL A 581 0.94 2.57 4.78
N ALA A 582 -0.18 3.29 4.80
CA ALA A 582 -1.47 2.77 4.36
C ALA A 582 -1.46 2.41 2.86
N PHE A 583 -0.82 3.23 2.02
CA PHE A 583 -0.71 2.96 0.60
C PHE A 583 0.15 1.73 0.28
N PHE A 584 1.30 1.56 0.96
CA PHE A 584 2.17 0.40 0.74
C PHE A 584 1.48 -0.88 1.16
N LYS A 585 0.82 -0.88 2.32
CA LYS A 585 -0.02 -1.99 2.77
C LYS A 585 -1.14 -2.27 1.76
N MET A 586 -1.85 -1.27 1.27
CA MET A 586 -2.87 -1.46 0.22
C MET A 586 -2.30 -2.11 -1.04
N LEU A 587 -1.11 -1.71 -1.51
CA LEU A 587 -0.47 -2.35 -2.66
C LEU A 587 0.00 -3.78 -2.37
N GLU A 588 0.40 -4.08 -1.13
CA GLU A 588 0.79 -5.41 -0.67
C GLU A 588 -0.43 -6.32 -0.55
N ASP A 589 -1.46 -5.87 0.16
CA ASP A 589 -2.75 -6.54 0.31
C ASP A 589 -3.34 -6.81 -1.07
N TRP A 590 -3.38 -5.85 -1.99
CA TRP A 590 -3.86 -6.08 -3.35
C TRP A 590 -3.09 -7.19 -4.09
N ARG A 591 -1.78 -7.34 -3.85
CA ARG A 591 -0.99 -8.46 -4.42
C ARG A 591 -1.31 -9.78 -3.72
N ALA A 592 -1.59 -9.75 -2.41
CA ALA A 592 -1.88 -10.91 -1.56
C ALA A 592 -3.33 -11.42 -1.68
N GLU A 593 -4.31 -10.52 -1.87
CA GLU A 593 -5.75 -10.70 -2.08
C GLU A 593 -6.08 -11.60 -3.28
N GLY A 594 -5.07 -12.05 -4.04
CA GLY A 594 -5.18 -13.12 -5.02
C GLY A 594 -5.55 -14.50 -4.48
N MET A 595 -5.70 -14.69 -3.16
CA MET A 595 -5.87 -16.02 -2.56
C MET A 595 -6.94 -16.08 -1.45
N MET A 596 -8.22 -15.84 -1.76
CA MET A 596 -9.29 -16.52 -1.01
C MET A 596 -9.39 -17.98 -1.51
N SER A 597 -9.47 -18.95 -0.59
CA SER A 597 -9.43 -20.40 -0.89
C SER A 597 -10.57 -20.85 -1.80
N MET A 598 -10.34 -21.88 -2.63
CA MET A 598 -11.33 -22.56 -3.45
C MET A 598 -11.08 -24.07 -3.38
N ASN A 599 -11.48 -24.70 -2.27
CA ASN A 599 -11.06 -26.06 -1.95
C ASN A 599 -11.53 -27.09 -2.99
N MET A 600 -10.60 -27.93 -3.45
CA MET A 600 -10.84 -29.09 -4.30
C MET A 600 -9.71 -30.10 -4.09
N ASN A 601 -9.90 -31.07 -3.21
CA ASN A 601 -8.89 -32.06 -2.86
C ASN A 601 -9.17 -33.41 -3.53
N LEU A 602 -8.13 -34.08 -4.05
CA LEU A 602 -8.26 -35.37 -4.72
C LEU A 602 -7.40 -36.44 -4.06
N TYR A 603 -8.01 -37.59 -3.77
CA TYR A 603 -7.35 -38.77 -3.20
C TYR A 603 -7.40 -39.92 -4.20
N GLY A 604 -6.24 -40.51 -4.51
CA GLY A 604 -6.12 -41.57 -5.51
C GLY A 604 -5.66 -42.91 -4.92
N HIS A 605 -6.38 -43.99 -5.22
CA HIS A 605 -5.97 -45.36 -4.88
C HIS A 605 -6.49 -46.37 -5.91
N ASP A 606 -5.63 -47.31 -6.32
CA ASP A 606 -5.93 -48.38 -7.29
C ASP A 606 -6.69 -47.92 -8.55
N GLY A 607 -6.26 -46.77 -9.11
CA GLY A 607 -6.86 -46.18 -10.32
C GLY A 607 -8.18 -45.44 -10.10
N GLN A 608 -8.71 -45.41 -8.87
CA GLN A 608 -9.91 -44.68 -8.50
C GLN A 608 -9.57 -43.38 -7.75
N TRP A 609 -10.49 -42.42 -7.84
CA TRP A 609 -10.38 -41.10 -7.22
C TRP A 609 -11.56 -40.79 -6.32
N LEU A 610 -11.28 -40.04 -5.26
CA LEU A 610 -12.25 -39.48 -4.33
C LEU A 610 -12.01 -37.97 -4.25
N MET A 611 -13.06 -37.16 -4.38
CA MET A 611 -12.97 -35.71 -4.23
C MET A 611 -13.50 -35.29 -2.87
N VAL A 612 -12.78 -34.41 -2.19
CA VAL A 612 -13.21 -33.76 -0.95
C VAL A 612 -13.28 -32.25 -1.20
N ASP A 613 -14.49 -31.73 -1.04
CA ASP A 613 -14.90 -30.34 -1.29
C ASP A 613 -14.77 -29.88 -2.76
N CYS A 614 -15.57 -28.88 -3.10
CA CYS A 614 -15.67 -28.26 -4.41
C CYS A 614 -16.19 -26.83 -4.25
N GLY A 615 -15.26 -25.92 -3.98
CA GLY A 615 -15.51 -24.54 -3.58
C GLY A 615 -15.38 -23.48 -4.66
N VAL A 616 -15.96 -22.30 -4.38
CA VAL A 616 -15.71 -21.06 -5.14
C VAL A 616 -14.87 -20.09 -4.33
N THR A 617 -14.19 -19.21 -5.06
CA THR A 617 -13.70 -17.93 -4.56
C THR A 617 -14.38 -16.80 -5.33
N PHE A 618 -14.15 -15.55 -4.93
CA PHE A 618 -14.75 -14.39 -5.59
C PHE A 618 -13.69 -13.51 -6.25
N ALA A 619 -14.03 -12.91 -7.39
CA ALA A 619 -13.16 -11.93 -8.02
C ALA A 619 -12.98 -10.72 -7.12
N ARG A 620 -11.78 -10.16 -7.15
CA ARG A 620 -11.42 -8.97 -6.37
C ARG A 620 -12.35 -7.81 -6.73
N PRO A 621 -12.70 -6.93 -5.77
CA PRO A 621 -13.34 -5.66 -6.09
C PRO A 621 -12.56 -4.93 -7.21
N GLY A 622 -13.24 -4.55 -8.30
CA GLY A 622 -12.62 -3.88 -9.45
C GLY A 622 -11.97 -4.80 -10.51
N ALA A 623 -11.90 -6.12 -10.31
CA ALA A 623 -11.37 -7.05 -11.30
C ALA A 623 -12.32 -7.19 -12.52
N ILE A 624 -11.74 -7.30 -13.73
CA ILE A 624 -12.47 -7.60 -14.99
C ILE A 624 -12.69 -9.11 -15.16
N GLU A 625 -12.54 -9.87 -14.08
CA GLU A 625 -12.75 -11.31 -14.06
C GLU A 625 -14.20 -11.61 -13.62
N PRO A 626 -14.76 -12.76 -14.02
CA PRO A 626 -16.07 -13.17 -13.52
C PRO A 626 -16.09 -13.23 -11.99
N HIS A 627 -17.12 -12.62 -11.38
CA HIS A 627 -17.19 -12.45 -9.92
C HIS A 627 -17.14 -13.75 -9.13
N VAL A 628 -17.60 -14.87 -9.69
CA VAL A 628 -17.49 -16.20 -9.06
C VAL A 628 -16.43 -16.99 -9.81
N GLN A 629 -15.43 -17.47 -9.08
CA GLN A 629 -14.30 -18.24 -9.62
C GLN A 629 -14.19 -19.59 -8.91
N MET A 630 -13.58 -20.57 -9.55
CA MET A 630 -13.40 -21.93 -9.00
C MET A 630 -12.19 -22.61 -9.64
N ALA A 631 -11.72 -23.71 -9.04
CA ALA A 631 -10.63 -24.49 -9.59
C ALA A 631 -11.01 -25.15 -10.92
N ASP A 632 -10.07 -25.20 -11.86
CA ASP A 632 -10.22 -25.94 -13.12
C ASP A 632 -10.20 -27.46 -12.86
N PRO A 633 -11.31 -28.20 -13.07
CA PRO A 633 -11.38 -29.62 -12.77
C PRO A 633 -10.80 -30.49 -13.89
N ALA A 634 -10.16 -29.94 -14.93
CA ALA A 634 -9.74 -30.67 -16.13
C ALA A 634 -9.08 -32.03 -15.83
N PHE A 635 -8.14 -32.08 -14.88
CA PHE A 635 -7.44 -33.31 -14.51
C PHE A 635 -8.40 -34.45 -14.11
N ILE A 636 -9.43 -34.15 -13.32
CA ILE A 636 -10.37 -35.18 -12.85
C ILE A 636 -11.54 -35.35 -13.82
N ALA A 637 -11.98 -34.30 -14.51
CA ALA A 637 -13.03 -34.35 -15.52
C ALA A 637 -12.66 -35.26 -16.69
N ASP A 638 -11.38 -35.25 -17.12
CA ASP A 638 -10.86 -36.14 -18.18
C ASP A 638 -10.91 -37.63 -17.81
N GLN A 639 -11.08 -37.94 -16.52
CA GLN A 639 -11.15 -39.29 -15.98
C GLN A 639 -12.36 -39.46 -15.04
N GLN A 640 -13.47 -38.77 -15.34
CA GLN A 640 -14.68 -38.75 -14.50
C GLN A 640 -15.23 -40.15 -14.15
N ASP A 641 -15.06 -41.14 -15.03
CA ASP A 641 -15.50 -42.52 -14.79
C ASP A 641 -14.75 -43.19 -13.62
N ASN A 642 -13.59 -42.66 -13.25
CA ASN A 642 -12.79 -43.11 -12.11
C ASN A 642 -13.07 -42.27 -10.84
N LEU A 643 -13.92 -41.24 -10.91
CA LEU A 643 -14.31 -40.42 -9.75
C LEU A 643 -15.49 -41.08 -9.02
N THR A 644 -15.17 -41.72 -7.91
CA THR A 644 -16.10 -42.58 -7.16
C THR A 644 -17.16 -41.78 -6.40
N GLY A 645 -16.86 -40.55 -6.02
CA GLY A 645 -17.77 -39.66 -5.31
C GLY A 645 -17.13 -38.32 -4.92
N LEU A 646 -17.99 -37.35 -4.63
CA LEU A 646 -17.65 -36.05 -4.06
C LEU A 646 -18.19 -35.96 -2.64
N LEU A 647 -17.31 -35.73 -1.68
CA LEU A 647 -17.65 -35.57 -0.28
C LEU A 647 -17.55 -34.10 0.10
N ILE A 648 -18.59 -33.57 0.75
CA ILE A 648 -18.59 -32.21 1.26
C ILE A 648 -18.42 -32.24 2.77
N THR A 649 -17.37 -31.59 3.28
CA THR A 649 -17.06 -31.51 4.70
C THR A 649 -18.06 -30.62 5.44
N HIS A 650 -18.36 -29.44 4.89
CA HIS A 650 -19.28 -28.46 5.49
C HIS A 650 -19.83 -27.44 4.48
N ALA A 651 -20.68 -26.53 4.95
CA ALA A 651 -21.51 -25.64 4.12
C ALA A 651 -20.96 -24.21 3.96
N HIS A 652 -19.65 -24.05 3.76
CA HIS A 652 -19.05 -22.79 3.32
C HIS A 652 -18.91 -22.73 1.79
N GLU A 653 -18.92 -21.52 1.23
CA GLU A 653 -18.89 -21.30 -0.23
C GLU A 653 -17.60 -21.83 -0.88
N ASP A 654 -16.48 -21.70 -0.20
CA ASP A 654 -15.17 -22.22 -0.58
C ASP A 654 -15.01 -23.73 -0.38
N HIS A 655 -16.06 -24.43 0.08
CA HIS A 655 -16.13 -25.90 0.16
C HIS A 655 -17.24 -26.52 -0.69
N ILE A 656 -18.35 -25.80 -0.93
CA ILE A 656 -19.53 -26.35 -1.63
C ILE A 656 -19.98 -25.52 -2.84
N GLY A 657 -19.51 -24.29 -2.96
CA GLY A 657 -20.08 -23.30 -3.87
C GLY A 657 -19.93 -23.67 -5.35
N ALA A 658 -18.90 -24.43 -5.71
CA ALA A 658 -18.62 -24.75 -7.11
C ALA A 658 -19.36 -26.00 -7.59
N VAL A 659 -20.01 -26.77 -6.70
CA VAL A 659 -20.69 -28.01 -7.06
C VAL A 659 -21.72 -27.79 -8.18
N ALA A 660 -22.58 -26.78 -8.05
CA ALA A 660 -23.61 -26.50 -9.07
C ALA A 660 -23.01 -26.08 -10.43
N HIS A 661 -21.79 -25.57 -10.44
CA HIS A 661 -21.10 -25.12 -11.64
C HIS A 661 -20.30 -26.26 -12.31
N LEU A 662 -19.60 -27.07 -11.53
CA LEU A 662 -18.66 -28.07 -12.03
C LEU A 662 -19.24 -29.47 -12.13
N TRP A 663 -20.31 -29.80 -11.39
CA TRP A 663 -20.92 -31.13 -11.41
C TRP A 663 -21.29 -31.65 -12.82
N PRO A 664 -21.74 -30.83 -13.79
CA PRO A 664 -21.99 -31.31 -15.16
C PRO A 664 -20.78 -31.98 -15.85
N GLN A 665 -19.56 -31.63 -15.42
CA GLN A 665 -18.29 -32.22 -15.89
C GLN A 665 -17.80 -33.38 -15.02
N LEU A 666 -18.28 -33.50 -13.77
CA LEU A 666 -17.83 -34.51 -12.79
C LEU A 666 -18.75 -35.72 -12.73
N ARG A 667 -20.08 -35.51 -12.82
CA ARG A 667 -21.14 -36.54 -12.88
C ARG A 667 -21.06 -37.65 -11.83
N CYS A 668 -20.50 -37.35 -10.66
CA CYS A 668 -20.35 -38.28 -9.55
C CYS A 668 -21.45 -38.10 -8.48
N PRO A 669 -21.72 -39.12 -7.63
CA PRO A 669 -22.59 -38.95 -6.46
C PRO A 669 -21.98 -38.01 -5.42
N VAL A 670 -22.82 -37.21 -4.77
CA VAL A 670 -22.41 -36.21 -3.78
C VAL A 670 -22.89 -36.62 -2.39
N TYR A 671 -21.97 -36.71 -1.43
CA TYR A 671 -22.20 -37.15 -0.06
C TYR A 671 -21.96 -36.00 0.91
N LEU A 672 -22.96 -35.70 1.75
CA LEU A 672 -22.94 -34.52 2.61
C LEU A 672 -23.93 -34.62 3.75
N THR A 673 -23.77 -33.80 4.79
CA THR A 673 -24.68 -33.76 5.94
C THR A 673 -26.03 -33.13 5.59
N ALA A 674 -27.02 -33.27 6.48
CA ALA A 674 -28.37 -32.74 6.26
C ALA A 674 -28.39 -31.22 6.07
N PHE A 675 -27.54 -30.49 6.80
CA PHE A 675 -27.40 -29.04 6.68
C PHE A 675 -26.76 -28.63 5.35
N SER A 676 -25.62 -29.23 4.99
CA SER A 676 -24.97 -28.98 3.69
C SER A 676 -25.89 -29.33 2.51
N ALA A 677 -26.68 -30.40 2.63
CA ALA A 677 -27.68 -30.77 1.61
C ALA A 677 -28.78 -29.72 1.44
N ALA A 678 -29.24 -29.10 2.52
CA ALA A 678 -30.25 -28.03 2.44
C ALA A 678 -29.70 -26.80 1.70
N ILE A 679 -28.43 -26.44 1.93
CA ILE A 679 -27.75 -25.36 1.22
C ILE A 679 -27.55 -25.72 -0.26
N LEU A 680 -27.00 -26.91 -0.55
CA LEU A 680 -26.70 -27.32 -1.91
C LEU A 680 -27.95 -27.47 -2.78
N ARG A 681 -29.04 -28.05 -2.25
CA ARG A 681 -30.32 -28.19 -2.99
C ARG A 681 -30.81 -26.87 -3.55
N ARG A 682 -30.65 -25.77 -2.78
CA ARG A 682 -31.02 -24.45 -3.25
C ARG A 682 -30.15 -24.00 -4.43
N LYS A 683 -28.82 -24.15 -4.33
CA LYS A 683 -27.88 -23.81 -5.41
C LYS A 683 -28.13 -24.64 -6.68
N LEU A 684 -28.42 -25.93 -6.52
CA LEU A 684 -28.78 -26.82 -7.63
C LEU A 684 -30.10 -26.41 -8.28
N ALA A 685 -31.10 -26.00 -7.49
CA ALA A 685 -32.37 -25.50 -8.03
C ALA A 685 -32.18 -24.23 -8.87
N GLU A 686 -31.31 -23.32 -8.44
CA GLU A 686 -30.93 -22.12 -9.21
C GLU A 686 -30.27 -22.46 -10.56
N HIS A 687 -29.68 -23.66 -10.69
CA HIS A 687 -29.03 -24.17 -11.91
C HIS A 687 -29.84 -25.26 -12.65
N ASN A 688 -31.07 -25.55 -12.22
CA ASN A 688 -31.92 -26.64 -12.75
C ASN A 688 -31.30 -28.06 -12.65
N LEU A 689 -30.42 -28.30 -11.67
CA LEU A 689 -29.72 -29.58 -11.48
C LEU A 689 -30.29 -30.43 -10.34
N LEU A 690 -31.36 -29.98 -9.68
CA LEU A 690 -31.87 -30.60 -8.45
C LEU A 690 -32.27 -32.07 -8.62
N ASP A 691 -32.82 -32.43 -9.78
CA ASP A 691 -33.27 -33.79 -10.10
C ASP A 691 -32.18 -34.64 -10.79
N GLU A 692 -31.04 -34.03 -11.13
CA GLU A 692 -29.94 -34.71 -11.84
C GLU A 692 -28.84 -35.17 -10.89
N VAL A 693 -28.51 -34.36 -9.87
CA VAL A 693 -27.39 -34.65 -8.96
C VAL A 693 -27.81 -35.69 -7.91
N PRO A 694 -27.12 -36.85 -7.82
CA PRO A 694 -27.40 -37.84 -6.79
C PRO A 694 -26.88 -37.36 -5.43
N LEU A 695 -27.76 -36.71 -4.66
CA LEU A 695 -27.46 -36.25 -3.30
C LEU A 695 -27.73 -37.35 -2.27
N HIS A 696 -26.68 -37.76 -1.57
CA HIS A 696 -26.73 -38.72 -0.47
C HIS A 696 -26.53 -38.01 0.86
N VAL A 697 -27.61 -37.88 1.64
CA VAL A 697 -27.54 -37.27 2.97
C VAL A 697 -27.00 -38.27 3.98
N ILE A 698 -25.87 -37.94 4.57
CA ILE A 698 -25.15 -38.77 5.54
C ILE A 698 -25.35 -38.22 6.96
N ALA A 699 -25.56 -39.11 7.93
CA ALA A 699 -25.63 -38.72 9.34
C ALA A 699 -24.20 -38.58 9.90
N PRO A 700 -23.92 -37.62 10.81
CA PRO A 700 -22.63 -37.57 11.51
C PRO A 700 -22.28 -38.92 12.16
N GLY A 701 -21.01 -39.32 12.10
CA GLY A 701 -20.56 -40.63 12.59
C GLY A 701 -20.83 -41.81 11.65
N SER A 702 -21.40 -41.58 10.46
CA SER A 702 -21.65 -42.66 9.50
C SER A 702 -20.35 -43.21 8.90
N HIS A 703 -20.45 -44.44 8.40
CA HIS A 703 -19.40 -45.17 7.73
C HIS A 703 -19.90 -45.64 6.36
N LEU A 704 -19.06 -45.55 5.32
CA LEU A 704 -19.44 -45.82 3.94
C LEU A 704 -18.25 -46.30 3.09
N GLN A 705 -18.45 -47.43 2.41
CA GLN A 705 -17.53 -47.90 1.38
C GLN A 705 -17.87 -47.27 0.01
N LEU A 706 -16.92 -46.55 -0.59
CA LEU A 706 -16.99 -45.98 -1.93
C LEU A 706 -15.82 -46.49 -2.78
N GLY A 707 -16.08 -47.49 -3.62
CA GLY A 707 -15.02 -48.12 -4.42
C GLY A 707 -13.94 -48.69 -3.50
N GLU A 708 -12.68 -48.27 -3.70
CA GLU A 708 -11.54 -48.68 -2.88
C GLU A 708 -11.33 -47.84 -1.61
N PHE A 709 -12.20 -46.86 -1.35
CA PHE A 709 -12.14 -46.00 -0.17
C PHE A 709 -13.18 -46.42 0.86
N ASP A 710 -12.72 -46.69 2.08
CA ASP A 710 -13.59 -46.86 3.24
C ASP A 710 -13.58 -45.57 4.07
N ILE A 711 -14.75 -44.98 4.34
CA ILE A 711 -14.85 -43.60 4.82
C ILE A 711 -15.71 -43.51 6.06
N GLN A 712 -15.17 -42.88 7.10
CA GLN A 712 -15.91 -42.53 8.32
C GLN A 712 -15.95 -41.01 8.51
N TRP A 713 -17.13 -40.49 8.82
CA TRP A 713 -17.32 -39.08 9.17
C TRP A 713 -17.13 -38.91 10.67
N LEU A 714 -16.23 -37.99 11.06
CA LEU A 714 -15.94 -37.67 12.45
C LEU A 714 -16.43 -36.26 12.75
N ASN A 715 -17.07 -36.08 13.91
CA ASN A 715 -17.67 -34.80 14.25
C ASN A 715 -16.61 -33.74 14.59
N LEU A 716 -16.72 -32.57 13.97
CA LEU A 716 -15.89 -31.40 14.26
C LEU A 716 -16.76 -30.17 14.51
N THR A 717 -16.16 -29.19 15.18
CA THR A 717 -16.75 -27.88 15.41
C THR A 717 -16.08 -26.83 14.53
N HIS A 718 -16.89 -25.94 13.97
CA HIS A 718 -16.47 -24.82 13.12
C HIS A 718 -17.59 -23.76 13.11
N SER A 719 -17.43 -22.65 12.39
CA SER A 719 -18.43 -21.57 12.34
C SER A 719 -19.74 -21.95 11.64
N THR A 720 -19.81 -23.10 10.97
CA THR A 720 -21.05 -23.65 10.40
C THR A 720 -21.42 -25.00 11.05
N PRO A 721 -22.72 -25.31 11.23
CA PRO A 721 -23.16 -26.58 11.80
C PRO A 721 -22.78 -27.80 10.97
N GLN A 722 -22.71 -28.95 11.65
CA GLN A 722 -22.46 -30.27 11.06
C GLN A 722 -21.18 -30.34 10.21
N SER A 723 -20.12 -29.66 10.66
CA SER A 723 -18.78 -29.77 10.07
C SER A 723 -18.17 -31.12 10.40
N GLN A 724 -17.51 -31.77 9.45
CA GLN A 724 -17.03 -33.15 9.60
C GLN A 724 -15.60 -33.30 9.11
N ALA A 725 -14.78 -34.00 9.88
CA ALA A 725 -13.57 -34.62 9.40
C ALA A 725 -13.91 -35.92 8.66
N LEU A 726 -13.02 -36.32 7.75
CA LEU A 726 -13.12 -37.57 7.02
C LEU A 726 -11.93 -38.45 7.36
N TRP A 727 -12.20 -39.61 7.95
CA TRP A 727 -11.23 -40.69 8.02
C TRP A 727 -11.38 -41.54 6.76
N ILE A 728 -10.40 -41.47 5.88
CA ILE A 728 -10.35 -42.15 4.59
C ILE A 728 -9.35 -43.30 4.68
N GLN A 729 -9.82 -44.54 4.57
CA GLN A 729 -9.02 -45.75 4.65
C GLN A 729 -8.95 -46.43 3.29
N THR A 730 -7.78 -46.98 3.00
CA THR A 730 -7.50 -47.78 1.79
C THR A 730 -6.61 -48.97 2.18
N LYS A 731 -6.41 -49.92 1.26
CA LYS A 731 -5.45 -51.01 1.48
C LYS A 731 -4.00 -50.53 1.66
N ALA A 732 -3.67 -49.30 1.24
CA ALA A 732 -2.34 -48.72 1.37
C ALA A 732 -2.11 -47.97 2.69
N GLY A 733 -3.17 -47.58 3.40
CA GLY A 733 -3.11 -46.80 4.63
C GLY A 733 -4.32 -45.88 4.80
N SER A 734 -4.29 -45.10 5.87
CA SER A 734 -5.38 -44.23 6.32
C SER A 734 -4.98 -42.75 6.32
N ILE A 735 -5.92 -41.89 5.95
CA ILE A 735 -5.76 -40.44 5.92
C ILE A 735 -6.87 -39.81 6.75
N LEU A 736 -6.51 -38.88 7.63
CA LEU A 736 -7.47 -37.98 8.26
C LEU A 736 -7.47 -36.65 7.51
N HIS A 737 -8.61 -36.27 6.92
CA HIS A 737 -8.82 -34.94 6.36
C HIS A 737 -9.70 -34.13 7.32
N THR A 738 -9.20 -33.01 7.85
CA THR A 738 -9.93 -32.25 8.87
C THR A 738 -11.09 -31.44 8.30
N GLY A 739 -10.97 -30.92 7.08
CA GLY A 739 -11.75 -29.73 6.67
C GLY A 739 -11.41 -28.55 7.58
N ASP A 740 -12.24 -27.52 7.57
CA ASP A 740 -12.10 -26.37 8.48
C ASP A 740 -12.63 -26.71 9.88
N TRP A 741 -11.87 -26.34 10.91
CA TRP A 741 -12.17 -26.80 12.27
C TRP A 741 -11.60 -25.93 13.37
N LYS A 742 -12.16 -26.06 14.56
CA LYS A 742 -11.58 -25.63 15.84
C LYS A 742 -12.01 -26.59 16.95
N ILE A 743 -11.39 -26.49 18.12
CA ILE A 743 -11.86 -27.16 19.34
C ILE A 743 -12.86 -26.25 20.02
N ASP A 744 -14.15 -26.53 19.84
CA ASP A 744 -15.23 -25.87 20.59
C ASP A 744 -15.87 -26.87 21.56
N LEU A 745 -15.66 -26.65 22.86
CA LEU A 745 -16.17 -27.52 23.93
C LEU A 745 -17.58 -27.11 24.41
N ASP A 746 -18.02 -25.90 24.07
CA ASP A 746 -19.37 -25.38 24.36
C ASP A 746 -20.04 -24.81 23.10
N PRO A 747 -20.19 -25.62 22.03
CA PRO A 747 -20.82 -25.13 20.81
C PRO A 747 -22.30 -24.87 21.05
N VAL A 748 -22.76 -23.70 20.64
CA VAL A 748 -24.19 -23.30 20.74
C VAL A 748 -25.08 -24.18 19.85
N VAL A 749 -24.56 -24.73 18.76
CA VAL A 749 -25.29 -25.56 17.80
C VAL A 749 -24.51 -26.82 17.47
N GLY A 750 -25.16 -27.98 17.63
CA GLY A 750 -24.56 -29.28 17.36
C GLY A 750 -23.72 -29.82 18.52
N PRO A 751 -23.21 -31.06 18.39
CA PRO A 751 -22.38 -31.67 19.42
C PRO A 751 -20.94 -31.11 19.40
N PRO A 752 -20.26 -31.05 20.57
CA PRO A 752 -18.85 -30.69 20.65
C PRO A 752 -17.96 -31.74 19.96
N ILE A 753 -16.72 -31.34 19.69
CA ILE A 753 -15.66 -32.28 19.37
C ILE A 753 -15.47 -33.26 20.54
N ILE A 754 -15.21 -34.53 20.23
CA ILE A 754 -14.96 -35.58 21.24
C ILE A 754 -13.49 -35.99 21.12
N PRO A 755 -12.57 -35.46 21.96
CA PRO A 755 -11.14 -35.76 21.86
C PRO A 755 -10.80 -37.25 21.84
N ALA A 756 -11.56 -38.06 22.58
CA ALA A 756 -11.37 -39.51 22.65
C ALA A 756 -11.56 -40.22 21.30
N GLU A 757 -12.43 -39.70 20.41
CA GLU A 757 -12.63 -40.27 19.07
C GLU A 757 -11.39 -40.03 18.18
N PHE A 758 -10.76 -38.86 18.29
CA PHE A 758 -9.53 -38.52 17.56
C PHE A 758 -8.29 -39.20 18.16
N ALA A 759 -8.25 -39.37 19.48
CA ALA A 759 -7.18 -40.10 20.15
C ALA A 759 -7.18 -41.59 19.79
N ALA A 760 -8.36 -42.20 19.60
CA ALA A 760 -8.49 -43.60 19.20
C ALA A 760 -7.92 -43.87 17.79
N LEU A 761 -7.78 -42.85 16.94
CA LEU A 761 -7.19 -42.99 15.59
C LEU A 761 -5.71 -43.39 15.65
N ALA A 762 -4.99 -42.97 16.69
CA ALA A 762 -3.57 -43.27 16.84
C ALA A 762 -3.32 -44.78 16.94
N ASP A 763 -4.21 -45.52 17.63
CA ASP A 763 -4.12 -46.98 17.77
C ASP A 763 -4.29 -47.73 16.43
N GLU A 764 -4.97 -47.11 15.47
CA GLU A 764 -5.23 -47.66 14.13
C GLU A 764 -4.14 -47.29 13.11
N GLY A 765 -3.22 -46.39 13.49
CA GLY A 765 -2.06 -46.01 12.70
C GLY A 765 -2.40 -45.10 11.51
N VAL A 766 -2.50 -43.80 11.75
CA VAL A 766 -2.78 -42.78 10.71
C VAL A 766 -1.56 -42.53 9.84
N LEU A 767 -1.67 -42.80 8.53
CA LEU A 767 -0.56 -42.60 7.59
C LEU A 767 -0.30 -41.11 7.33
N ALA A 768 -1.35 -40.33 7.09
CA ALA A 768 -1.24 -38.89 6.89
C ALA A 768 -2.43 -38.13 7.46
N MET A 769 -2.19 -36.88 7.86
CA MET A 769 -3.23 -35.95 8.25
C MET A 769 -3.16 -34.71 7.35
N VAL A 770 -4.24 -34.42 6.63
CA VAL A 770 -4.45 -33.18 5.89
C VAL A 770 -5.14 -32.20 6.84
N CYS A 771 -4.41 -31.18 7.27
CA CYS A 771 -4.78 -30.35 8.43
C CYS A 771 -4.87 -28.88 8.06
N ASP A 772 -6.07 -28.29 8.24
CA ASP A 772 -6.36 -26.86 8.09
C ASP A 772 -5.86 -26.04 9.28
N SER A 773 -5.31 -24.85 9.01
CA SER A 773 -5.37 -23.71 9.93
C SER A 773 -4.88 -22.39 9.30
N THR A 774 -5.79 -21.41 9.21
CA THR A 774 -5.44 -20.00 8.94
C THR A 774 -4.99 -19.24 10.20
N ASN A 775 -5.04 -19.87 11.37
CA ASN A 775 -4.63 -19.31 12.67
C ASN A 775 -3.36 -19.96 13.23
N ALA A 776 -2.59 -20.69 12.42
CA ALA A 776 -1.38 -21.37 12.86
C ALA A 776 -0.31 -20.40 13.41
N LEU A 777 -0.38 -19.12 13.05
CA LEU A 777 0.48 -18.06 13.58
C LEU A 777 0.00 -17.52 14.95
N ASN A 778 -1.25 -17.77 15.32
CA ASN A 778 -1.87 -17.21 16.51
C ASN A 778 -1.65 -18.14 17.72
N PRO A 779 -1.06 -17.65 18.82
CA PRO A 779 -0.85 -18.45 20.02
C PRO A 779 -2.17 -18.73 20.75
N GLY A 780 -2.18 -19.72 21.63
CA GLY A 780 -3.33 -20.03 22.49
C GLY A 780 -4.36 -20.93 21.84
N HIS A 781 -5.60 -20.84 22.34
CA HIS A 781 -6.80 -21.51 21.84
C HIS A 781 -7.79 -20.49 21.25
N SER A 782 -8.58 -20.94 20.28
CA SER A 782 -9.75 -20.21 19.79
C SER A 782 -10.85 -20.12 20.86
N ILE A 783 -11.69 -19.08 20.74
CA ILE A 783 -12.79 -18.81 21.68
C ILE A 783 -14.02 -19.67 21.31
N SER A 784 -14.77 -20.15 22.29
CA SER A 784 -16.03 -20.86 22.05
C SER A 784 -17.15 -19.91 21.62
N GLU A 785 -18.09 -20.38 20.79
CA GLU A 785 -19.31 -19.61 20.52
C GLU A 785 -20.20 -19.43 21.77
N GLY A 786 -20.12 -20.35 22.73
CA GLY A 786 -20.85 -20.26 24.01
C GLY A 786 -20.41 -19.09 24.89
N ASP A 787 -19.13 -18.75 24.84
CA ASP A 787 -18.52 -17.68 25.65
C ASP A 787 -18.98 -16.27 25.27
N LEU A 788 -19.60 -16.11 24.09
CA LEU A 788 -19.96 -14.81 23.54
C LEU A 788 -21.27 -14.24 24.10
N PHE A 789 -22.09 -15.08 24.75
CA PHE A 789 -23.43 -14.70 25.17
C PHE A 789 -23.44 -13.51 26.14
N GLU A 790 -22.65 -13.55 27.21
CA GLU A 790 -22.65 -12.48 28.21
C GLU A 790 -22.07 -11.17 27.67
N GLY A 791 -20.99 -11.24 26.87
CA GLY A 791 -20.40 -10.06 26.23
C GLY A 791 -21.38 -9.34 25.29
N LEU A 792 -22.04 -10.09 24.41
CA LEU A 792 -23.06 -9.56 23.50
C LEU A 792 -24.29 -9.04 24.26
N LYS A 793 -24.72 -9.75 25.31
CA LYS A 793 -25.85 -9.33 26.15
C LYS A 793 -25.60 -8.01 26.85
N THR A 794 -24.43 -7.81 27.44
CA THR A 794 -24.08 -6.55 28.11
C THR A 794 -24.14 -5.38 27.13
N LEU A 795 -23.50 -5.51 25.97
CA LEU A 795 -23.52 -4.44 24.96
C LEU A 795 -24.93 -4.12 24.44
N ILE A 796 -25.75 -5.15 24.21
CA ILE A 796 -27.10 -4.99 23.67
C ILE A 796 -28.06 -4.43 24.75
N ALA A 797 -27.87 -4.79 26.02
CA ALA A 797 -28.67 -4.29 27.13
C ALA A 797 -28.40 -2.79 27.40
N ASP A 798 -27.14 -2.35 27.31
CA ASP A 798 -26.73 -0.98 27.63
C ASP A 798 -27.03 0.02 26.50
N ALA A 799 -27.35 -0.46 25.29
CA ALA A 799 -27.62 0.40 24.14
C ALA A 799 -28.97 1.13 24.27
N PRO A 800 -29.02 2.47 24.20
CA PRO A 800 -30.25 3.23 24.41
C PRO A 800 -31.23 3.21 23.21
N GLY A 801 -30.72 2.95 22.00
CA GLY A 801 -31.49 2.93 20.76
C GLY A 801 -31.61 1.55 20.14
N ARG A 802 -31.77 1.52 18.81
CA ARG A 802 -31.76 0.27 18.02
C ARG A 802 -30.37 -0.34 18.06
N VAL A 803 -30.30 -1.67 18.04
CA VAL A 803 -29.02 -2.36 17.89
C VAL A 803 -29.01 -3.15 16.58
N VAL A 804 -27.96 -2.99 15.80
CA VAL A 804 -27.66 -3.84 14.64
C VAL A 804 -26.39 -4.62 14.92
N VAL A 805 -26.41 -5.94 14.73
CA VAL A 805 -25.23 -6.78 14.85
C VAL A 805 -24.85 -7.35 13.49
N GLY A 806 -23.63 -7.05 13.06
CA GLY A 806 -23.02 -7.61 11.86
C GLY A 806 -22.37 -8.96 12.11
N CYS A 807 -22.74 -9.98 11.34
CA CYS A 807 -22.07 -11.28 11.35
C CYS A 807 -22.12 -11.99 9.99
N PHE A 808 -21.32 -13.06 9.85
CA PHE A 808 -21.34 -13.89 8.66
C PHE A 808 -22.66 -14.67 8.52
N GLY A 809 -23.14 -14.78 7.28
CA GLY A 809 -24.41 -15.44 6.97
C GLY A 809 -24.46 -16.92 7.36
N SER A 810 -23.31 -17.60 7.32
CA SER A 810 -23.17 -19.02 7.66
C SER A 810 -23.16 -19.32 9.15
N ASN A 811 -22.96 -18.31 10.02
CA ASN A 811 -22.76 -18.53 11.45
C ASN A 811 -24.11 -18.66 12.21
N ILE A 812 -24.70 -19.85 12.15
CA ILE A 812 -25.96 -20.18 12.81
C ILE A 812 -25.82 -20.18 14.35
N ALA A 813 -24.65 -20.54 14.88
CA ALA A 813 -24.38 -20.47 16.32
C ALA A 813 -24.51 -19.02 16.83
N ARG A 814 -23.87 -18.07 16.13
CA ARG A 814 -24.01 -16.64 16.44
C ARG A 814 -25.45 -16.15 16.32
N LEU A 815 -26.18 -16.61 15.29
CA LEU A 815 -27.59 -16.26 15.13
C LEU A 815 -28.43 -16.75 16.32
N HIS A 816 -28.19 -17.97 16.82
CA HIS A 816 -28.81 -18.48 18.04
C HIS A 816 -28.49 -17.60 19.26
N THR A 817 -27.21 -17.28 19.46
CA THR A 817 -26.75 -16.43 20.57
C THR A 817 -27.45 -15.07 20.52
N LEU A 818 -27.48 -14.40 19.37
CA LEU A 818 -28.08 -13.07 19.23
C LEU A 818 -29.59 -13.07 19.45
N VAL A 819 -30.33 -14.08 18.96
CA VAL A 819 -31.78 -14.16 19.21
C VAL A 819 -32.06 -14.50 20.68
N SER A 820 -31.21 -15.31 21.30
CA SER A 820 -31.29 -15.59 22.74
C SER A 820 -31.02 -14.32 23.56
N VAL A 821 -30.02 -13.53 23.18
CA VAL A 821 -29.75 -12.22 23.80
C VAL A 821 -30.95 -11.30 23.65
N ALA A 822 -31.55 -11.20 22.46
CA ALA A 822 -32.74 -10.38 22.22
C ALA A 822 -33.86 -10.70 23.21
N PHE A 823 -34.13 -12.00 23.42
CA PHE A 823 -35.12 -12.46 24.39
C PHE A 823 -34.79 -11.99 25.83
N HIS A 824 -33.53 -12.08 26.25
CA HIS A 824 -33.11 -11.67 27.60
C HIS A 824 -33.08 -10.16 27.81
N THR A 825 -32.88 -9.38 26.74
CA THR A 825 -32.87 -7.91 26.79
C THR A 825 -34.24 -7.29 26.48
N GLY A 826 -35.29 -8.10 26.26
CA GLY A 826 -36.62 -7.62 25.92
C GLY A 826 -36.74 -7.01 24.51
N ARG A 827 -35.82 -7.37 23.59
CA ARG A 827 -35.79 -6.89 22.20
C ARG A 827 -36.36 -7.94 21.24
N TYR A 828 -36.95 -7.48 20.14
CA TYR A 828 -37.37 -8.31 19.03
C TYR A 828 -36.24 -8.44 17.99
N ALA A 829 -35.88 -9.68 17.67
CA ALA A 829 -34.85 -10.00 16.68
C ALA A 829 -35.41 -10.13 15.26
N GLY A 830 -34.80 -9.46 14.30
CA GLY A 830 -35.07 -9.63 12.87
C GLY A 830 -33.81 -9.74 12.03
N VAL A 831 -33.87 -10.47 10.91
CA VAL A 831 -32.71 -10.82 10.08
C VAL A 831 -32.70 -10.01 8.78
N LEU A 832 -31.62 -9.27 8.55
CA LEU A 832 -31.41 -8.41 7.39
C LEU A 832 -30.34 -9.00 6.46
N GLY A 833 -30.78 -9.52 5.31
CA GLY A 833 -29.91 -10.07 4.28
C GLY A 833 -30.38 -11.41 3.75
N ARG A 834 -30.16 -11.63 2.44
CA ARG A 834 -30.58 -12.87 1.76
C ARG A 834 -29.79 -14.09 2.26
N SER A 835 -28.48 -13.95 2.46
CA SER A 835 -27.63 -15.06 2.89
C SER A 835 -28.04 -15.59 4.27
N LEU A 836 -28.14 -14.74 5.29
CA LEU A 836 -28.61 -15.14 6.63
C LEU A 836 -29.98 -15.83 6.59
N ASN A 837 -30.93 -15.32 5.79
CA ASN A 837 -32.24 -15.95 5.64
C ASN A 837 -32.17 -17.36 5.01
N ASN A 838 -31.30 -17.54 4.01
CA ASN A 838 -31.10 -18.84 3.37
C ASN A 838 -30.52 -19.86 4.36
N TYR A 839 -29.49 -19.47 5.11
CA TYR A 839 -28.86 -20.32 6.13
C TYR A 839 -29.81 -20.64 7.30
N LEU A 840 -30.62 -19.66 7.75
CA LEU A 840 -31.66 -19.89 8.76
C LEU A 840 -32.71 -20.90 8.28
N GLN A 841 -33.15 -20.80 7.03
CA GLN A 841 -34.08 -21.78 6.45
C GLN A 841 -33.46 -23.18 6.37
N ALA A 842 -32.19 -23.27 5.96
CA ALA A 842 -31.45 -24.53 5.96
C ALA A 842 -31.33 -25.13 7.37
N ALA A 843 -31.03 -24.31 8.39
CA ALA A 843 -30.95 -24.74 9.78
C ALA A 843 -32.29 -25.28 10.29
N ARG A 844 -33.41 -24.62 9.93
CA ARG A 844 -34.76 -25.10 10.25
C ARG A 844 -35.10 -26.43 9.57
N GLN A 845 -34.74 -26.58 8.31
CA GLN A 845 -34.95 -27.84 7.56
C GLN A 845 -34.11 -28.99 8.14
N ALA A 846 -32.87 -28.71 8.52
CA ALA A 846 -31.96 -29.66 9.16
C ALA A 846 -32.28 -29.91 10.65
N ARG A 847 -33.29 -29.22 11.21
CA ARG A 847 -33.71 -29.30 12.63
C ARG A 847 -32.62 -28.88 13.61
N LEU A 848 -31.78 -27.94 13.21
CA LEU A 848 -30.71 -27.35 14.01
C LEU A 848 -31.13 -26.03 14.68
N TRP A 849 -32.27 -25.45 14.27
CA TRP A 849 -32.82 -24.24 14.87
C TRP A 849 -33.68 -24.56 16.11
N ASP A 850 -33.46 -23.82 17.20
CA ASP A 850 -34.31 -23.92 18.40
C ASP A 850 -35.65 -23.23 18.14
N LYS A 851 -36.72 -24.02 18.19
CA LYS A 851 -38.09 -23.56 17.95
C LYS A 851 -38.61 -22.63 19.06
N SER A 852 -37.97 -22.59 20.22
CA SER A 852 -38.30 -21.64 21.29
C SER A 852 -37.89 -20.21 20.94
N LEU A 853 -36.87 -20.06 20.08
CA LEU A 853 -36.34 -18.77 19.64
C LEU A 853 -37.17 -18.20 18.48
N SER A 854 -37.76 -17.03 18.72
CA SER A 854 -38.61 -16.32 17.76
C SER A 854 -37.82 -15.24 17.00
N ILE A 855 -37.98 -15.22 15.69
CA ILE A 855 -37.48 -14.15 14.81
C ILE A 855 -38.71 -13.55 14.13
N ILE A 856 -38.88 -12.23 14.24
CA ILE A 856 -39.97 -11.52 13.58
C ILE A 856 -39.64 -11.26 12.11
N ASP A 857 -40.67 -10.96 11.32
CA ASP A 857 -40.45 -10.46 9.95
C ASP A 857 -39.65 -9.16 10.01
N ALA A 858 -38.59 -9.06 9.19
CA ALA A 858 -37.73 -7.89 9.13
C ALA A 858 -38.52 -6.62 8.80
N SER A 859 -39.58 -6.71 8.00
CA SER A 859 -40.42 -5.54 7.65
C SER A 859 -41.13 -4.92 8.85
N HIS A 860 -41.21 -5.64 9.98
CA HIS A 860 -41.81 -5.11 11.21
C HIS A 860 -40.83 -4.29 12.07
N LEU A 861 -39.51 -4.43 11.86
CA LEU A 861 -38.49 -3.78 12.71
C LEU A 861 -38.62 -2.25 12.72
N GLY A 862 -38.93 -1.64 11.58
CA GLY A 862 -39.11 -0.19 11.46
C GLY A 862 -40.30 0.40 12.23
N TYR A 863 -41.25 -0.45 12.69
CA TYR A 863 -42.46 -0.02 13.40
C TYR A 863 -42.37 -0.17 14.93
N LEU A 864 -41.30 -0.78 15.43
CA LEU A 864 -41.08 -0.98 16.86
C LEU A 864 -40.42 0.25 17.52
N PRO A 865 -40.63 0.46 18.83
CA PRO A 865 -39.81 1.40 19.60
C PRO A 865 -38.31 1.09 19.43
N PRO A 866 -37.44 2.11 19.25
CA PRO A 866 -36.01 1.91 19.00
C PRO A 866 -35.32 0.93 19.98
N GLU A 867 -35.60 1.08 21.26
CA GLU A 867 -35.06 0.30 22.37
C GLU A 867 -35.48 -1.18 22.36
N GLU A 868 -36.52 -1.54 21.61
CA GLU A 868 -37.01 -2.91 21.46
C GLU A 868 -36.44 -3.59 20.20
N VAL A 869 -35.58 -2.94 19.41
CA VAL A 869 -35.08 -3.48 18.13
C VAL A 869 -33.71 -4.13 18.29
N LEU A 870 -33.57 -5.37 17.82
CA LEU A 870 -32.30 -6.01 17.48
C LEU A 870 -32.34 -6.51 16.03
N ALA A 871 -31.54 -5.92 15.15
CA ALA A 871 -31.39 -6.37 13.78
C ALA A 871 -30.07 -7.15 13.59
N ILE A 872 -30.12 -8.28 12.90
CA ILE A 872 -28.95 -9.12 12.63
C ILE A 872 -28.66 -9.04 11.14
N ALA A 873 -27.53 -8.48 10.76
CA ALA A 873 -27.28 -8.03 9.40
C ALA A 873 -26.06 -8.70 8.75
N THR A 874 -26.21 -9.06 7.47
CA THR A 874 -25.06 -9.39 6.59
C THR A 874 -24.23 -8.14 6.27
N GLY A 875 -22.97 -8.34 5.87
CA GLY A 875 -22.12 -7.25 5.38
C GLY A 875 -21.05 -6.80 6.38
N SER A 876 -20.59 -7.70 7.25
CA SER A 876 -19.63 -7.36 8.31
C SER A 876 -18.23 -7.05 7.79
N GLN A 877 -17.99 -7.15 6.47
CA GLN A 877 -16.72 -6.86 5.82
C GLN A 877 -16.82 -5.64 4.87
N GLY A 878 -17.91 -4.88 4.89
CA GLY A 878 -18.08 -3.70 4.03
C GLY A 878 -18.62 -4.00 2.63
N GLU A 879 -19.22 -5.17 2.40
CA GLU A 879 -19.72 -5.59 1.08
C GLU A 879 -20.83 -4.64 0.58
N SER A 880 -20.62 -3.98 -0.54
CA SER A 880 -21.46 -2.87 -1.04
C SER A 880 -22.95 -3.23 -1.21
N GLY A 881 -23.25 -4.49 -1.56
CA GLY A 881 -24.61 -4.99 -1.75
C GLY A 881 -25.30 -5.53 -0.49
N ALA A 882 -24.58 -5.67 0.62
CA ALA A 882 -25.05 -6.32 1.84
C ALA A 882 -25.90 -5.40 2.72
N ALA A 883 -26.53 -5.98 3.75
CA ALA A 883 -27.51 -5.26 4.57
C ALA A 883 -26.89 -4.08 5.34
N LEU A 884 -25.72 -4.25 5.95
CA LEU A 884 -25.03 -3.18 6.67
C LEU A 884 -24.68 -1.99 5.77
N SER A 885 -24.15 -2.23 4.57
CA SER A 885 -23.84 -1.16 3.61
C SER A 885 -25.08 -0.38 3.17
N ARG A 886 -26.20 -1.08 2.99
CA ARG A 886 -27.49 -0.43 2.70
C ARG A 886 -28.02 0.38 3.88
N LEU A 887 -27.84 -0.10 5.11
CA LEU A 887 -28.21 0.62 6.33
C LEU A 887 -27.37 1.88 6.52
N ALA A 888 -26.05 1.79 6.32
CA ALA A 888 -25.14 2.94 6.38
C ALA A 888 -25.47 3.99 5.31
N ALA A 889 -25.92 3.55 4.13
CA ALA A 889 -26.38 4.42 3.05
C ALA A 889 -27.85 4.88 3.17
N ASP A 890 -28.59 4.45 4.21
CA ASP A 890 -30.03 4.74 4.37
C ASP A 890 -30.94 4.25 3.25
N THR A 891 -30.54 3.16 2.59
CA THR A 891 -31.25 2.58 1.45
C THR A 891 -31.86 1.20 1.75
N HIS A 892 -31.73 0.71 2.99
CA HIS A 892 -32.33 -0.56 3.37
C HIS A 892 -33.86 -0.40 3.48
N PRO A 893 -34.68 -1.27 2.85
CA PRO A 893 -36.14 -1.07 2.78
C PRO A 893 -36.85 -1.21 4.13
N ASP A 894 -36.33 -2.08 5.00
CA ASP A 894 -37.05 -2.49 6.22
C ASP A 894 -36.63 -1.74 7.50
N LEU A 895 -35.51 -1.01 7.48
CA LEU A 895 -34.93 -0.36 8.66
C LEU A 895 -34.06 0.83 8.26
N SER A 896 -34.14 1.93 9.01
CA SER A 896 -33.25 3.10 8.90
C SER A 896 -32.63 3.37 10.27
N LEU A 897 -31.36 3.78 10.29
CA LEU A 897 -30.60 4.07 11.51
C LEU A 897 -30.60 5.56 11.83
N GLN A 898 -30.72 5.89 13.12
CA GLN A 898 -30.73 7.24 13.64
C GLN A 898 -29.51 7.49 14.53
N SER A 899 -29.21 8.76 14.79
CA SER A 899 -28.16 9.14 15.75
C SER A 899 -28.49 8.56 17.13
N GLY A 900 -27.50 7.90 17.76
CA GLY A 900 -27.66 7.21 19.04
C GLY A 900 -28.03 5.72 18.94
N ASP A 901 -28.31 5.19 17.74
CA ASP A 901 -28.39 3.74 17.51
C ASP A 901 -26.98 3.12 17.56
N THR A 902 -26.90 1.81 17.81
CA THR A 902 -25.63 1.08 17.95
C THR A 902 -25.47 0.02 16.85
N VAL A 903 -24.29 -0.04 16.24
CA VAL A 903 -23.86 -1.12 15.35
C VAL A 903 -22.71 -1.88 15.99
N ILE A 904 -22.86 -3.19 16.18
CA ILE A 904 -21.85 -4.08 16.74
C ILE A 904 -21.32 -4.98 15.63
N LEU A 905 -20.01 -4.99 15.40
CA LEU A 905 -19.35 -5.90 14.49
C LEU A 905 -18.85 -7.12 15.25
N SER A 906 -19.56 -8.24 15.06
CA SER A 906 -19.30 -9.52 15.74
C SER A 906 -18.44 -10.43 14.84
N ALA A 907 -17.46 -9.82 14.17
CA ALA A 907 -16.56 -10.43 13.18
C ALA A 907 -15.19 -9.75 13.26
N ARG A 908 -14.12 -10.50 13.01
CA ARG A 908 -12.81 -9.91 12.69
C ARG A 908 -12.78 -9.42 11.26
N VAL A 909 -11.97 -8.40 11.02
CA VAL A 909 -11.68 -7.93 9.67
C VAL A 909 -10.96 -9.05 8.91
N ILE A 910 -11.49 -9.43 7.76
CA ILE A 910 -10.78 -10.32 6.85
C ILE A 910 -9.76 -9.46 6.11
N PRO A 911 -8.47 -9.84 6.09
CA PRO A 911 -7.45 -9.15 5.32
C PRO A 911 -7.89 -8.90 3.87
N GLY A 912 -7.74 -7.67 3.39
CA GLY A 912 -8.19 -7.17 2.08
C GLY A 912 -9.54 -6.46 2.07
N ASN A 913 -10.28 -6.46 3.19
CA ASN A 913 -11.54 -5.75 3.32
C ASN A 913 -11.45 -4.49 4.21
N GLU A 914 -10.25 -4.11 4.67
CA GLU A 914 -10.01 -3.00 5.61
C GLU A 914 -10.59 -1.68 5.08
N VAL A 915 -10.39 -1.38 3.78
CA VAL A 915 -10.86 -0.15 3.16
C VAL A 915 -12.39 -0.13 3.07
N ALA A 916 -12.98 -1.21 2.58
CA ALA A 916 -14.44 -1.33 2.45
C ALA A 916 -15.13 -1.26 3.81
N LEU A 917 -14.55 -1.92 4.82
CA LEU A 917 -15.03 -1.89 6.19
C LEU A 917 -14.85 -0.51 6.82
N SER A 918 -13.69 0.14 6.67
CA SER A 918 -13.46 1.50 7.18
C SER A 918 -14.46 2.47 6.58
N ALA A 919 -14.69 2.42 5.27
CA ALA A 919 -15.68 3.27 4.60
C ALA A 919 -17.11 3.02 5.10
N LEU A 920 -17.48 1.76 5.36
CA LEU A 920 -18.74 1.40 6.00
C LEU A 920 -18.85 2.02 7.41
N LEU A 921 -17.81 1.84 8.24
CA LEU A 921 -17.78 2.35 9.61
C LEU A 921 -17.84 3.86 9.67
N ASP A 922 -17.13 4.55 8.80
CA ASP A 922 -17.12 6.01 8.75
C ASP A 922 -18.47 6.58 8.33
N ARG A 923 -19.17 5.93 7.38
CA ARG A 923 -20.55 6.30 7.04
C ARG A 923 -21.52 6.13 8.21
N LEU A 924 -21.36 5.06 8.99
CA LEU A 924 -22.15 4.85 10.21
C LEU A 924 -21.85 5.95 11.26
N ARG A 925 -20.57 6.22 11.53
CA ARG A 925 -20.15 7.26 12.49
C ARG A 925 -20.62 8.66 12.08
N GLN A 926 -20.56 9.00 10.79
CA GLN A 926 -21.06 10.28 10.27
C GLN A 926 -22.56 10.49 10.49
N ARG A 927 -23.33 9.40 10.63
CA ARG A 927 -24.78 9.45 10.97
C ARG A 927 -25.03 9.53 12.48
N GLY A 928 -23.99 9.62 13.31
CA GLY A 928 -24.09 9.61 14.76
C GLY A 928 -24.43 8.24 15.35
N VAL A 929 -24.18 7.15 14.59
CA VAL A 929 -24.36 5.77 15.08
C VAL A 929 -23.13 5.35 15.86
N HIS A 930 -23.34 4.74 17.04
CA HIS A 930 -22.28 4.20 17.87
C HIS A 930 -21.79 2.88 17.29
N VAL A 931 -20.51 2.78 16.93
CA VAL A 931 -19.92 1.57 16.34
C VAL A 931 -19.06 0.86 17.38
N VAL A 932 -19.30 -0.44 17.58
CA VAL A 932 -18.52 -1.32 18.48
C VAL A 932 -17.86 -2.43 17.67
N SER A 933 -16.57 -2.66 17.88
CA SER A 933 -15.81 -3.78 17.28
C SER A 933 -15.08 -4.59 18.36
N ASP A 934 -14.77 -5.85 18.08
CA ASP A 934 -14.12 -6.79 19.03
C ASP A 934 -12.78 -6.22 19.58
N GLU A 935 -11.99 -5.55 18.73
CA GLU A 935 -10.71 -4.93 19.09
C GLU A 935 -10.80 -3.82 20.15
N SER A 936 -11.99 -3.24 20.33
CA SER A 936 -12.22 -2.15 21.29
C SER A 936 -12.62 -2.62 22.69
N LEU A 937 -12.67 -3.94 22.93
CA LEU A 937 -13.26 -4.53 24.13
C LEU A 937 -12.30 -5.49 24.86
N ASN A 938 -12.46 -5.57 26.19
CA ASN A 938 -11.70 -6.49 27.05
C ASN A 938 -12.42 -7.83 27.31
N PHE A 939 -13.51 -8.09 26.59
CA PHE A 939 -14.30 -9.32 26.70
C PHE A 939 -14.75 -9.75 25.29
N PRO A 940 -14.93 -11.05 25.03
CA PRO A 940 -15.11 -11.54 23.67
C PRO A 940 -16.52 -11.30 23.15
N ILE A 941 -16.61 -10.76 21.94
CA ILE A 941 -17.88 -10.67 21.19
C ILE A 941 -17.79 -11.34 19.82
N HIS A 942 -16.65 -11.97 19.53
CA HIS A 942 -16.40 -12.76 18.34
C HIS A 942 -15.59 -14.02 18.68
N ALA A 943 -15.87 -15.10 17.95
CA ALA A 943 -15.12 -16.34 17.96
C ALA A 943 -14.67 -16.68 16.53
N SER A 944 -13.40 -17.04 16.37
CA SER A 944 -12.83 -17.53 15.12
C SER A 944 -13.34 -18.94 14.78
N GLY A 945 -13.29 -19.32 13.50
CA GLY A 945 -13.61 -20.65 13.02
C GLY A 945 -12.43 -21.64 12.96
N HIS A 946 -11.18 -21.15 12.91
CA HIS A 946 -9.98 -21.97 12.67
C HIS A 946 -9.10 -22.10 13.93
N PRO A 947 -8.28 -23.17 14.04
CA PRO A 947 -7.60 -23.53 15.28
C PRO A 947 -6.29 -22.76 15.45
N CYS A 948 -6.02 -22.29 16.66
CA CYS A 948 -4.76 -21.65 17.04
C CYS A 948 -3.67 -22.71 17.35
N GLN A 949 -2.46 -22.25 17.72
CA GLN A 949 -1.30 -23.12 17.94
C GLN A 949 -1.54 -24.27 18.93
N ASP A 950 -2.26 -24.03 20.03
CA ASP A 950 -2.44 -25.04 21.08
C ASP A 950 -3.44 -26.12 20.63
N GLU A 951 -4.49 -25.73 19.90
CA GLU A 951 -5.47 -26.68 19.33
C GLU A 951 -4.83 -27.57 18.27
N LEU A 952 -3.98 -27.01 17.40
CA LEU A 952 -3.18 -27.79 16.46
C LEU A 952 -2.28 -28.79 17.19
N THR A 953 -1.64 -28.34 18.27
CA THR A 953 -0.77 -29.18 19.11
C THR A 953 -1.56 -30.35 19.70
N ASP A 954 -2.74 -30.09 20.25
CA ASP A 954 -3.65 -31.10 20.80
C ASP A 954 -4.06 -32.13 19.75
N MET A 955 -4.55 -31.67 18.60
CA MET A 955 -5.00 -32.57 17.53
C MET A 955 -3.87 -33.45 17.00
N TYR A 956 -2.69 -32.90 16.73
CA TYR A 956 -1.54 -33.73 16.33
C TYR A 956 -1.13 -34.73 17.41
N SER A 957 -1.23 -34.35 18.68
CA SER A 957 -0.93 -35.23 19.82
C SER A 957 -1.94 -36.36 19.98
N TRP A 958 -3.21 -36.12 19.66
CA TRP A 958 -4.27 -37.13 19.66
C TRP A 958 -4.13 -38.10 18.49
N VAL A 959 -3.95 -37.58 17.27
CA VAL A 959 -4.00 -38.39 16.04
C VAL A 959 -2.69 -39.12 15.76
N GLN A 960 -1.55 -38.53 16.15
CA GLN A 960 -0.19 -39.06 15.94
C GLN A 960 0.07 -39.55 14.50
N PRO A 961 -0.19 -38.72 13.47
CA PRO A 961 -0.02 -39.15 12.09
C PRO A 961 1.46 -39.34 11.75
N LYS A 962 1.76 -40.26 10.83
CA LYS A 962 3.13 -40.42 10.32
C LYS A 962 3.57 -39.22 9.48
N PHE A 963 2.65 -38.67 8.70
CA PHE A 963 2.86 -37.50 7.84
C PHE A 963 1.86 -36.38 8.13
N ALA A 964 2.33 -35.14 8.18
CA ALA A 964 1.45 -33.96 8.17
C ALA A 964 1.42 -33.35 6.77
N ILE A 965 0.25 -32.94 6.32
CA ILE A 965 0.04 -32.18 5.08
C ILE A 965 -0.73 -30.92 5.49
N PRO A 966 -0.04 -29.84 5.88
CA PRO A 966 -0.69 -28.58 6.19
C PRO A 966 -1.36 -28.00 4.94
N VAL A 967 -2.60 -27.55 5.10
CA VAL A 967 -3.39 -26.93 4.03
C VAL A 967 -4.10 -25.69 4.55
N HIS A 968 -4.68 -24.91 3.61
CA HIS A 968 -5.42 -23.67 3.83
C HIS A 968 -4.53 -22.51 4.33
N GLY A 969 -4.79 -21.30 3.81
CA GLY A 969 -4.02 -20.10 4.12
C GLY A 969 -2.75 -19.95 3.29
N GLU A 970 -1.99 -18.90 3.57
CA GLU A 970 -0.74 -18.59 2.85
C GLU A 970 0.41 -19.55 3.21
N ALA A 971 1.51 -19.47 2.46
CA ALA A 971 2.72 -20.27 2.69
C ALA A 971 3.24 -20.20 4.13
N GLN A 972 3.14 -19.04 4.78
CA GLN A 972 3.52 -18.85 6.19
C GLN A 972 2.62 -19.63 7.16
N HIS A 973 1.32 -19.72 6.91
CA HIS A 973 0.39 -20.50 7.73
C HIS A 973 0.68 -22.00 7.61
N MET A 974 0.86 -22.48 6.37
CA MET A 974 1.24 -23.87 6.12
C MET A 974 2.60 -24.22 6.73
N ALA A 975 3.57 -23.30 6.69
CA ALA A 975 4.87 -23.49 7.33
C ALA A 975 4.77 -23.56 8.86
N ALA A 976 4.01 -22.65 9.48
CA ALA A 976 3.78 -22.65 10.92
C ALA A 976 3.08 -23.94 11.39
N ASN A 977 2.05 -24.37 10.66
CA ASN A 977 1.36 -25.64 10.93
C ASN A 977 2.30 -26.85 10.75
N ALA A 978 3.13 -26.89 9.70
CA ALA A 978 4.17 -27.92 9.54
C ALA A 978 5.14 -27.98 10.73
N GLU A 979 5.53 -26.82 11.26
CA GLU A 979 6.44 -26.73 12.39
C GLU A 979 5.79 -27.22 13.69
N ILE A 980 4.52 -26.86 13.93
CA ILE A 980 3.74 -27.36 15.07
C ILE A 980 3.62 -28.88 14.99
N ALA A 981 3.28 -29.44 13.83
CA ALA A 981 3.22 -30.88 13.62
C ALA A 981 4.55 -31.57 13.98
N GLN A 982 5.67 -31.00 13.53
CA GLN A 982 7.01 -31.52 13.84
C GLN A 982 7.31 -31.48 15.34
N ARG A 983 6.97 -30.38 16.02
CA ARG A 983 7.13 -30.24 17.48
C ARG A 983 6.25 -31.22 18.25
N SER A 984 5.07 -31.56 17.72
CA SER A 984 4.16 -32.57 18.26
C SER A 984 4.56 -34.02 17.93
N GLY A 985 5.72 -34.24 17.30
CA GLY A 985 6.28 -35.58 17.07
C GLY A 985 5.97 -36.20 15.71
N VAL A 986 5.38 -35.45 14.78
CA VAL A 986 5.16 -35.93 13.40
C VAL A 986 6.49 -36.03 12.66
N SER A 987 6.77 -37.20 12.09
CA SER A 987 8.10 -37.52 11.55
C SER A 987 8.48 -36.74 10.29
N ARG A 988 7.49 -36.32 9.49
CA ARG A 988 7.70 -35.62 8.23
C ARG A 988 6.44 -34.83 7.84
N SER A 989 6.64 -33.59 7.41
CA SER A 989 5.58 -32.76 6.84
C SER A 989 5.77 -32.63 5.32
N PHE A 990 4.69 -32.62 4.57
CA PHE A 990 4.67 -32.32 3.14
C PHE A 990 3.99 -30.97 2.92
N THR A 991 4.76 -30.02 2.41
CA THR A 991 4.25 -28.73 1.93
C THR A 991 4.45 -28.68 0.41
N GLY A 992 3.41 -28.29 -0.32
CA GLY A 992 3.40 -28.26 -1.79
C GLY A 992 2.41 -27.24 -2.31
N GLU A 993 2.36 -27.10 -3.63
CA GLU A 993 1.48 -26.17 -4.33
C GLU A 993 0.29 -26.90 -4.98
N ASN A 994 -0.71 -26.15 -5.41
CA ASN A 994 -1.82 -26.72 -6.17
C ASN A 994 -1.28 -27.47 -7.40
N GLY A 995 -1.78 -28.70 -7.61
CA GLY A 995 -1.35 -29.56 -8.71
C GLY A 995 -0.19 -30.50 -8.37
N ASP A 996 0.47 -30.33 -7.22
CA ASP A 996 1.46 -31.29 -6.73
C ASP A 996 0.77 -32.60 -6.29
N LEU A 997 1.43 -33.73 -6.57
CA LEU A 997 0.98 -35.05 -6.13
C LEU A 997 1.81 -35.53 -4.95
N PHE A 998 1.17 -35.68 -3.79
CA PHE A 998 1.75 -36.30 -2.61
C PHE A 998 1.59 -37.82 -2.67
N MET A 999 2.69 -38.53 -2.89
CA MET A 999 2.72 -39.99 -2.87
C MET A 999 2.97 -40.44 -1.43
N LEU A 1000 2.00 -41.07 -0.79
CA LEU A 1000 2.09 -41.45 0.64
C LEU A 1000 2.56 -42.90 0.85
N ALA A 1001 2.21 -43.81 -0.06
CA ALA A 1001 2.57 -45.22 -0.01
C ALA A 1001 2.67 -45.80 -1.45
N PRO A 1002 3.46 -46.87 -1.68
CA PRO A 1002 4.34 -47.53 -0.72
C PRO A 1002 5.64 -46.76 -0.44
N VAL A 1003 6.03 -45.84 -1.34
CA VAL A 1003 7.24 -45.01 -1.18
C VAL A 1003 6.82 -43.54 -1.05
N PRO A 1004 7.04 -42.92 0.13
CA PRO A 1004 6.66 -41.53 0.34
C PRO A 1004 7.49 -40.54 -0.49
N GLY A 1005 6.83 -39.66 -1.23
CA GLY A 1005 7.47 -38.66 -2.08
C GLY A 1005 6.49 -37.62 -2.61
N MET A 1006 6.99 -36.69 -3.41
CA MET A 1006 6.17 -35.64 -4.02
C MET A 1006 6.56 -35.47 -5.48
N ARG A 1007 5.58 -35.36 -6.36
CA ARG A 1007 5.78 -34.99 -7.77
C ARG A 1007 5.18 -33.61 -7.99
N ARG A 1008 6.04 -32.64 -8.31
CA ARG A 1008 5.60 -31.27 -8.54
C ARG A 1008 4.88 -31.11 -9.87
N GLY A 1009 3.85 -30.26 -9.92
CA GLY A 1009 3.09 -29.92 -11.14
C GLY A 1009 2.54 -31.15 -11.86
N PHE A 1010 2.05 -32.14 -11.10
CA PHE A 1010 1.55 -33.39 -11.65
C PHE A 1010 0.23 -33.22 -12.39
N ALA A 1011 -0.71 -32.48 -11.78
CA ALA A 1011 -1.98 -32.11 -12.39
C ALA A 1011 -1.91 -30.67 -12.91
N GLY A 1012 -2.50 -30.42 -14.08
CA GLY A 1012 -2.68 -29.07 -14.58
C GLY A 1012 -3.62 -28.30 -13.66
N VAL A 1013 -3.22 -27.07 -13.32
CA VAL A 1013 -4.00 -26.17 -12.46
C VAL A 1013 -4.39 -24.91 -13.21
N GLY A 1014 -5.51 -24.32 -12.82
CA GLY A 1014 -6.05 -23.11 -13.41
C GLY A 1014 -7.32 -22.68 -12.68
N ARG A 1015 -7.91 -21.56 -13.11
CA ARG A 1015 -9.17 -21.06 -12.59
C ARG A 1015 -10.21 -20.99 -13.70
N LEU A 1016 -11.46 -21.25 -13.32
CA LEU A 1016 -12.63 -21.01 -14.14
C LEU A 1016 -13.45 -19.88 -13.50
N GLY A 1017 -13.77 -18.85 -14.27
CA GLY A 1017 -14.74 -17.83 -13.90
C GLY A 1017 -16.12 -18.16 -14.46
N PHE A 1018 -17.18 -17.84 -13.70
CA PHE A 1018 -18.57 -17.99 -14.13
C PHE A 1018 -19.19 -16.65 -14.51
N ASP A 1019 -19.46 -16.43 -15.79
CA ASP A 1019 -20.14 -15.24 -16.30
C ASP A 1019 -21.28 -15.60 -17.27
N ARG A 1020 -22.41 -14.91 -17.16
CA ARG A 1020 -23.60 -15.06 -18.04
C ARG A 1020 -24.02 -16.52 -18.30
N GLY A 1021 -23.91 -17.38 -17.30
CA GLY A 1021 -24.30 -18.79 -17.40
C GLY A 1021 -23.26 -19.71 -18.06
N ARG A 1022 -22.00 -19.29 -18.19
CA ARG A 1022 -20.92 -20.07 -18.79
C ARG A 1022 -19.66 -20.04 -17.93
N LEU A 1023 -18.90 -21.13 -18.00
CA LEU A 1023 -17.56 -21.23 -17.42
C LEU A 1023 -16.52 -20.82 -18.46
N THR A 1024 -15.58 -19.97 -18.07
CA THR A 1024 -14.47 -19.51 -18.90
C THR A 1024 -13.17 -19.65 -18.12
N LYS A 1025 -12.12 -20.19 -18.75
CA LYS A 1025 -10.77 -20.15 -18.15
C LYS A 1025 -10.35 -18.69 -18.00
N ILE A 1026 -9.81 -18.36 -16.83
CA ILE A 1026 -9.30 -17.04 -16.49
C ILE A 1026 -7.83 -17.14 -16.11
#